data_AF-A0AAD4IHN2-F1
#
_entry.id   AF-A0AAD4IHN2-F1
#
_cell.length_a   1.000
_cell.length_b   1.000
_cell.length_c   1.000
_cell.angle_alpha   90.00
_cell.angle_beta   90.00
_cell.angle_gamma   90.00
#
_symmetry.space_group_name_H-M   'P 1'
#
loop_
_entity.id
_entity.type
_entity.pdbx_description
1 polymer ?
#
loop_
_entity_poly.entity_id
_entity_poly.type
_entity_poly.pdbx_seq_one_letter_code
_entity_poly.pdbx_strand_id
1 'polypeptide(L)'
;MDDLANLEFLSLVSKVTSEIQNHIGVSDKTLAEFVIDQHAKCKGVTDFKNQLEAMGAEFPQSLVESIDRLILTLHPKYKNKRASGTETGANGGDGGDATDRKTRVFKGLAIPDKDVDYAVAEEDPEQDAPQADALDDTFAMLEGLAGKAPGDKPKERSRKRSMSPYDSDDDASRSKRHRRKDRSYSRSRSRSPRRGRQQNDELVFEDEFGRTRTVKPNNKQRSRKKYRDEDLDEFRRPPTPELDDEPVLYKVYDGKVTGVKDFGCFVNLQGVKGKVDGLVHVTQMMEGRVNHPSDLVSRWQEVKVKVIKNENNRISLSMKEVDQRTGQDLAPGKRIASFGTGANSQGLGGIPGIDSSVPVVEDGFNSRKNGMRKRMTSPERWEIKQLIASGVIPKSDYPDIDEDFNAHINGEGGFEEEEDVDIEVREEEPPFLAGQTKQSLELSPIRVVKAPDGSLNRAAMAGDTLAKERRDLKQQEAQEKAAKEAANVDLSSQWNDPMAQQRQFASDLRNTRTNEPSQALPEWKKISTNSRETSFGKRTNMSIKEQRESLPVFKFRNQLLEAIATHQILIVVGDTGSGKTTQMTQYLAEAGYGNELVIGCTQPRRVAAMSVAKRVAEEVGCTLGNEVGYTIRFEDKTSPDTRIKYMTDGILQREILLDPMLSKYSCIMLDEAHERTIATDVLFGLLKKTLKRRPDMKLIVTSATLDADKFSEYFYKCPIFSIPGRTFPVEVMYSKEPESDYLDAALVTVMQIHLTEPAGDILLFLTGKEEIDSSCEIISERMKALGPNVPELMILPIYGALPSEVASRIFEPAPNGTRKVVIATNIAETSLTIDGIYYVVDPGFVKQSSYDGKLGMDRLQITPISQAQARQRSGRAGRTGPGKCFRLYTEAAFQNEMLPTTIPEIQRQNLSNTILMLKAMGINDLLHFDFMDPPPTNTMLTALEELYQLGALDDEGLLTRLGRQMADFPMDPSLSKSLIKSVELQCSDEILTIVAMISATQNVFHRPRDKQQQADQKKQKFNDPSGDHITLLNVYNGWKQGGFSTPWCHENFVMPKNMQRVRDVRNQLLQIMARHKHQVVSCGRNTIKVRQALCSGFFRNSARKDPAEGYKTLVEGTPVYLHPSSSLFGKPAEHVIYHSLVETTKEYMHFCSAIEPKWLVEAAPTFFKVAPTDRLSKRKKAERIQPLHNKFAGEDDWRLSAQRRAGRGGGGTWG
;
A
#
# COMPACT_ATOMS: atom_id res chain seq x y z
N MET A 1 -29.97 36.45 0.93
CA MET A 1 -30.62 35.31 1.64
C MET A 1 -31.15 34.26 0.67
N ASP A 2 -31.34 34.59 -0.61
CA ASP A 2 -31.98 33.67 -1.57
C ASP A 2 -31.12 32.45 -1.95
N ASP A 3 -29.79 32.53 -1.92
CA ASP A 3 -28.92 31.41 -2.34
C ASP A 3 -29.11 30.14 -1.50
N LEU A 4 -29.35 30.28 -0.20
CA LEU A 4 -29.63 29.15 0.68
C LEU A 4 -31.01 28.54 0.36
N ALA A 5 -32.01 29.38 0.08
CA ALA A 5 -33.35 28.92 -0.30
C ALA A 5 -33.33 28.22 -1.68
N ASN A 6 -32.52 28.71 -2.62
CA ASN A 6 -32.31 28.08 -3.92
C ASN A 6 -31.63 26.71 -3.77
N LEU A 7 -30.62 26.57 -2.91
CA LEU A 7 -29.98 25.27 -2.62
C LEU A 7 -30.95 24.27 -1.97
N GLU A 8 -31.81 24.71 -1.05
CA GLU A 8 -32.84 23.86 -0.46
C GLU A 8 -33.92 23.46 -1.47
N PHE A 9 -34.32 24.37 -2.37
CA PHE A 9 -35.26 24.07 -3.45
C PHE A 9 -34.66 23.05 -4.45
N LEU A 10 -33.40 23.22 -4.87
CA LEU A 10 -32.70 22.24 -5.72
C LEU A 10 -32.57 20.86 -5.05
N SER A 11 -32.41 20.81 -3.71
CA SER A 11 -32.44 19.56 -2.95
C SER A 11 -33.81 18.87 -2.96
N LEU A 12 -34.90 19.65 -2.90
CA LEU A 12 -36.26 19.14 -3.05
C LEU A 12 -36.51 18.62 -4.47
N VAL A 13 -36.16 19.40 -5.51
CA VAL A 13 -36.26 18.99 -6.92
C VAL A 13 -35.57 17.64 -7.13
N SER A 14 -34.31 17.51 -6.69
CA SER A 14 -33.57 16.25 -6.83
C SER A 14 -34.25 15.05 -6.16
N LYS A 15 -34.93 15.23 -5.03
CA LYS A 15 -35.66 14.15 -4.35
C LYS A 15 -36.97 13.80 -5.05
N VAL A 16 -37.70 14.80 -5.55
CA VAL A 16 -38.93 14.57 -6.33
C VAL A 16 -38.61 13.89 -7.66
N THR A 17 -37.52 14.26 -8.35
CA THR A 17 -37.01 13.53 -9.53
C THR A 17 -36.69 12.07 -9.19
N SER A 18 -36.10 11.79 -8.02
CA SER A 18 -35.82 10.40 -7.59
C SER A 18 -37.11 9.59 -7.36
N GLU A 19 -38.12 10.16 -6.71
CA GLU A 19 -39.41 9.48 -6.49
C GLU A 19 -40.17 9.23 -7.82
N ILE A 20 -40.18 10.20 -8.73
CA ILE A 20 -40.78 10.03 -10.07
C ILE A 20 -40.02 8.95 -10.87
N GLN A 21 -38.68 8.94 -10.82
CA GLN A 21 -37.87 7.87 -11.42
C GLN A 21 -38.19 6.50 -10.81
N ASN A 22 -38.37 6.41 -9.49
CA ASN A 22 -38.66 5.15 -8.79
C ASN A 22 -40.04 4.57 -9.14
N HIS A 23 -41.03 5.42 -9.44
CA HIS A 23 -42.41 4.99 -9.69
C HIS A 23 -42.80 4.92 -11.17
N ILE A 24 -42.17 5.73 -12.04
CA ILE A 24 -42.56 5.90 -13.46
C ILE A 24 -41.37 5.64 -14.40
N GLY A 25 -40.14 5.59 -13.89
CA GLY A 25 -38.93 5.32 -14.68
C GLY A 25 -38.38 6.54 -15.45
N VAL A 26 -38.89 7.75 -15.17
CA VAL A 26 -38.52 9.00 -15.84
C VAL A 26 -37.76 9.94 -14.89
N SER A 27 -36.54 10.33 -15.26
CA SER A 27 -35.63 11.17 -14.45
C SER A 27 -35.43 12.55 -15.07
N ASP A 28 -36.53 13.30 -15.27
CA ASP A 28 -36.48 14.69 -15.71
C ASP A 28 -36.62 15.66 -14.50
N LYS A 29 -35.68 16.60 -14.41
CA LYS A 29 -35.69 17.66 -13.40
C LYS A 29 -36.74 18.74 -13.71
N THR A 30 -36.94 19.04 -14.99
CA THR A 30 -37.94 19.99 -15.48
C THR A 30 -39.36 19.54 -15.11
N LEU A 31 -39.62 18.25 -15.26
CA LEU A 31 -40.87 17.63 -14.81
C LEU A 31 -41.05 17.70 -13.29
N ALA A 32 -40.00 17.45 -12.51
CA ALA A 32 -40.07 17.57 -11.06
C ALA A 32 -40.32 19.02 -10.59
N GLU A 33 -39.66 20.01 -11.21
CA GLU A 33 -39.90 21.44 -10.98
C GLU A 33 -41.34 21.83 -11.32
N PHE A 34 -41.87 21.37 -12.45
CA PHE A 34 -43.26 21.58 -12.85
C PHE A 34 -44.25 20.97 -11.85
N VAL A 35 -44.04 19.74 -11.39
CA VAL A 35 -44.89 19.07 -10.39
C VAL A 35 -44.87 19.82 -9.05
N ILE A 36 -43.72 20.36 -8.63
CA ILE A 36 -43.59 21.19 -7.41
C ILE A 36 -44.34 22.52 -7.57
N ASP A 37 -44.30 23.16 -8.73
CA ASP A 37 -45.05 24.39 -9.00
C ASP A 37 -46.57 24.16 -9.08
N GLN A 38 -47.03 23.02 -9.63
CA GLN A 38 -48.45 22.64 -9.59
C GLN A 38 -48.94 22.40 -8.16
N HIS A 39 -48.12 21.75 -7.31
CA HIS A 39 -48.43 21.59 -5.88
C HIS A 39 -48.61 22.95 -5.19
N ALA A 40 -47.73 23.92 -5.48
CA ALA A 40 -47.78 25.27 -4.90
C ALA A 40 -49.03 26.08 -5.27
N LYS A 41 -49.81 25.65 -6.27
CA LYS A 41 -51.09 26.23 -6.70
C LYS A 41 -52.32 25.54 -6.07
N CYS A 42 -52.14 24.35 -5.49
CA CYS A 42 -53.21 23.55 -4.89
C CYS A 42 -53.38 23.84 -3.40
N LYS A 43 -54.59 23.62 -2.85
CA LYS A 43 -54.87 23.81 -1.40
C LYS A 43 -54.86 22.52 -0.58
N GLY A 44 -54.93 21.36 -1.22
CA GLY A 44 -54.87 20.05 -0.57
C GLY A 44 -54.52 18.92 -1.54
N VAL A 45 -54.23 17.74 -0.98
CA VAL A 45 -53.76 16.55 -1.71
C VAL A 45 -54.79 16.07 -2.74
N THR A 46 -56.08 16.18 -2.44
CA THR A 46 -57.18 15.84 -3.36
C THR A 46 -57.23 16.78 -4.56
N ASP A 47 -57.04 18.08 -4.36
CA ASP A 47 -57.03 19.08 -5.44
C ASP A 47 -55.79 18.87 -6.32
N PHE A 48 -54.64 18.58 -5.71
CA PHE A 48 -53.39 18.27 -6.40
C PHE A 48 -53.50 17.01 -7.25
N LYS A 49 -54.14 15.94 -6.74
CA LYS A 49 -54.45 14.74 -7.52
C LYS A 49 -55.33 15.06 -8.72
N ASN A 50 -56.47 15.72 -8.50
CA ASN A 50 -57.41 16.08 -9.56
C ASN A 50 -56.77 16.97 -10.63
N GLN A 51 -55.85 17.86 -10.25
CA GLN A 51 -55.15 18.77 -11.17
C GLN A 51 -54.06 18.05 -11.99
N LEU A 52 -53.40 17.02 -11.44
CA LEU A 52 -52.49 16.15 -12.19
C LEU A 52 -53.25 15.24 -13.17
N GLU A 53 -54.37 14.65 -12.74
CA GLU A 53 -55.25 13.84 -13.59
C GLU A 53 -55.83 14.67 -14.75
N ALA A 54 -56.25 15.91 -14.48
CA ALA A 54 -56.73 16.85 -15.52
C ALA A 54 -55.65 17.26 -16.54
N MET A 55 -54.36 17.10 -16.22
CA MET A 55 -53.24 17.34 -17.14
C MET A 55 -52.77 16.07 -17.87
N GLY A 56 -53.47 14.93 -17.68
CA GLY A 56 -53.14 13.66 -18.31
C GLY A 56 -51.97 12.89 -17.68
N ALA A 57 -51.61 13.21 -16.43
CA ALA A 57 -50.55 12.50 -15.71
C ALA A 57 -51.13 11.39 -14.82
N GLU A 58 -51.02 10.14 -15.26
CA GLU A 58 -51.43 8.94 -14.49
C GLU A 58 -50.44 8.62 -13.35
N PHE A 59 -50.45 9.43 -12.28
CA PHE A 59 -49.59 9.21 -11.12
C PHE A 59 -50.29 8.32 -10.07
N PRO A 60 -49.67 7.20 -9.62
CA PRO A 60 -50.22 6.36 -8.56
C PRO A 60 -50.43 7.15 -7.27
N GLN A 61 -51.52 6.86 -6.54
CA GLN A 61 -51.88 7.65 -5.36
C GLN A 61 -50.79 7.66 -4.27
N SER A 62 -50.05 6.57 -4.11
CA SER A 62 -48.90 6.51 -3.20
C SER A 62 -47.74 7.45 -3.58
N LEU A 63 -47.53 7.70 -4.88
CA LEU A 63 -46.55 8.67 -5.38
C LEU A 63 -47.02 10.10 -5.09
N VAL A 64 -48.29 10.42 -5.32
CA VAL A 64 -48.87 11.74 -5.03
C VAL A 64 -48.75 12.08 -3.54
N GLU A 65 -49.04 11.11 -2.66
CA GLU A 65 -48.88 11.23 -1.21
C GLU A 65 -47.40 11.25 -0.76
N SER A 66 -46.46 10.65 -1.50
CA SER A 66 -45.01 10.76 -1.26
C SER A 66 -44.51 12.17 -1.59
N ILE A 67 -44.87 12.68 -2.78
CA ILE A 67 -44.47 14.01 -3.26
C ILE A 67 -45.05 15.13 -2.39
N ASP A 68 -46.32 15.07 -2.00
CA ASP A 68 -46.94 16.05 -1.09
C ASP A 68 -46.15 16.17 0.24
N ARG A 69 -45.80 15.02 0.86
CA ARG A 69 -45.01 14.99 2.10
C ARG A 69 -43.61 15.56 1.91
N LEU A 70 -42.94 15.26 0.79
CA LEU A 70 -41.62 15.83 0.48
C LEU A 70 -41.66 17.35 0.32
N ILE A 71 -42.66 17.87 -0.42
CA ILE A 71 -42.80 19.31 -0.64
C ILE A 71 -43.15 20.03 0.67
N LEU A 72 -44.11 19.53 1.45
CA LEU A 72 -44.49 20.13 2.74
C LEU A 72 -43.36 20.13 3.78
N THR A 73 -42.45 19.15 3.74
CA THR A 73 -41.34 19.05 4.71
C THR A 73 -40.08 19.81 4.31
N LEU A 74 -39.79 19.94 3.00
CA LEU A 74 -38.50 20.47 2.52
C LEU A 74 -38.60 21.80 1.75
N HIS A 75 -39.77 22.20 1.24
CA HIS A 75 -39.88 23.43 0.46
C HIS A 75 -39.73 24.68 1.36
N PRO A 76 -38.84 25.65 1.04
CA PRO A 76 -38.55 26.80 1.92
C PRO A 76 -39.78 27.58 2.39
N LYS A 77 -40.75 27.80 1.48
CA LYS A 77 -42.06 28.46 1.74
C LYS A 77 -42.89 27.80 2.86
N TYR A 78 -42.82 26.47 2.99
CA TYR A 78 -43.57 25.72 4.00
C TYR A 78 -42.75 25.48 5.27
N LYS A 79 -41.43 25.34 5.11
CA LYS A 79 -40.45 25.18 6.20
C LYS A 79 -40.36 26.41 7.11
N ASN A 80 -40.29 27.62 6.54
CA ASN A 80 -40.14 28.86 7.32
C ASN A 80 -41.41 29.30 8.08
N LYS A 81 -42.60 28.85 7.67
CA LYS A 81 -43.86 29.08 8.42
C LYS A 81 -43.89 28.39 9.80
N ARG A 82 -42.89 27.56 10.12
CA ARG A 82 -42.76 26.84 11.39
C ARG A 82 -42.02 27.62 12.48
N ALA A 83 -41.37 28.75 12.15
CA ALA A 83 -40.46 29.47 13.04
C ALA A 83 -41.03 30.78 13.64
N SER A 84 -42.07 31.38 13.05
CA SER A 84 -42.64 32.66 13.48
C SER A 84 -43.91 32.46 14.33
N GLY A 85 -43.75 32.14 15.62
CA GLY A 85 -44.89 31.71 16.44
C GLY A 85 -44.74 31.88 17.95
N THR A 86 -44.17 32.99 18.45
CA THR A 86 -44.27 33.36 19.88
C THR A 86 -44.03 34.86 20.11
N GLU A 87 -45.09 35.67 20.09
CA GLU A 87 -45.28 36.87 20.93
C GLU A 87 -46.73 37.42 20.77
N THR A 88 -47.14 38.34 21.65
CA THR A 88 -48.52 38.45 22.19
C THR A 88 -49.42 39.56 21.59
N GLY A 89 -50.75 39.33 21.54
CA GLY A 89 -51.73 40.44 21.47
C GLY A 89 -53.11 40.07 20.89
N ALA A 90 -54.19 40.29 21.65
CA ALA A 90 -55.57 39.88 21.33
C ALA A 90 -56.27 40.63 20.16
N ASN A 91 -56.97 39.91 19.27
CA ASN A 91 -58.43 40.01 19.02
C ASN A 91 -58.89 39.25 17.74
N GLY A 92 -60.15 38.77 17.76
CA GLY A 92 -60.95 38.53 16.53
C GLY A 92 -60.70 37.18 15.81
N GLY A 93 -61.65 36.25 15.94
CA GLY A 93 -61.50 34.87 15.46
C GLY A 93 -61.46 34.66 13.94
N ASP A 94 -60.70 33.64 13.56
CA ASP A 94 -61.22 32.50 12.79
C ASP A 94 -60.46 31.23 13.23
N GLY A 95 -61.17 30.12 13.45
CA GLY A 95 -60.63 28.92 14.09
C GLY A 95 -60.80 27.67 13.24
N GLY A 96 -59.72 27.18 12.61
CA GLY A 96 -59.78 25.95 11.82
C GLY A 96 -58.44 25.29 11.39
N ASP A 97 -57.42 26.04 10.99
CA ASP A 97 -56.31 25.50 10.15
C ASP A 97 -55.09 24.92 10.92
N ALA A 98 -55.09 24.94 12.25
CA ALA A 98 -53.93 24.51 13.06
C ALA A 98 -53.97 23.03 13.49
N THR A 99 -55.16 22.51 13.79
CA THR A 99 -55.38 21.12 14.22
C THR A 99 -55.31 20.16 13.04
N ASP A 100 -55.91 20.54 11.90
CA ASP A 100 -55.99 19.68 10.71
C ASP A 100 -54.63 19.50 9.99
N ARG A 101 -53.65 20.40 10.22
CA ARG A 101 -52.25 20.16 9.84
C ARG A 101 -51.51 19.17 10.74
N LYS A 102 -51.90 19.01 12.00
CA LYS A 102 -51.23 18.10 12.94
C LYS A 102 -51.73 16.66 12.81
N THR A 103 -53.03 16.47 12.60
CA THR A 103 -53.66 15.17 12.32
C THR A 103 -53.14 14.50 11.04
N ARG A 104 -52.78 15.28 10.02
CA ARG A 104 -52.19 14.79 8.76
C ARG A 104 -50.74 14.28 8.90
N VAL A 105 -50.01 14.65 9.96
CA VAL A 105 -48.60 14.27 10.16
C VAL A 105 -48.44 13.10 11.14
N PHE A 106 -49.33 12.96 12.13
CA PHE A 106 -49.23 11.93 13.18
C PHE A 106 -50.56 11.21 13.43
N LYS A 107 -50.90 10.25 12.56
CA LYS A 107 -52.18 9.52 12.63
C LYS A 107 -52.30 8.52 13.79
N GLY A 108 -51.19 8.16 14.45
CA GLY A 108 -51.16 7.15 15.54
C GLY A 108 -51.13 7.69 16.97
N LEU A 109 -51.21 9.02 17.18
CA LEU A 109 -51.00 9.67 18.49
C LEU A 109 -52.14 10.61 18.91
N ALA A 110 -53.35 10.42 18.36
CA ALA A 110 -54.48 11.34 18.54
C ALA A 110 -55.82 10.61 18.75
N ILE A 111 -55.87 9.75 19.77
CA ILE A 111 -57.11 9.24 20.37
C ILE A 111 -57.23 9.84 21.77
N PRO A 112 -58.33 10.52 22.14
CA PRO A 112 -58.56 10.97 23.51
C PRO A 112 -58.92 9.79 24.42
N ASP A 113 -58.42 9.81 25.66
CA ASP A 113 -58.76 8.82 26.68
C ASP A 113 -60.26 8.81 27.01
N LYS A 114 -60.76 7.64 27.38
CA LYS A 114 -62.17 7.43 27.76
C LYS A 114 -62.24 6.48 28.95
N ASP A 115 -62.60 7.01 30.11
CA ASP A 115 -62.82 6.21 31.33
C ASP A 115 -64.00 5.23 31.14
N VAL A 116 -63.82 3.98 31.59
CA VAL A 116 -64.92 3.03 31.83
C VAL A 116 -64.60 2.16 33.05
N ASP A 117 -65.57 2.05 33.96
CA ASP A 117 -65.47 1.44 35.29
C ASP A 117 -65.36 -0.10 35.33
N TYR A 118 -64.91 -0.60 36.49
CA TYR A 118 -64.89 -2.01 36.88
C TYR A 118 -66.29 -2.60 37.10
N ALA A 119 -66.59 -3.75 36.47
CA ALA A 119 -67.58 -4.72 36.96
C ALA A 119 -67.31 -6.14 36.43
N VAL A 120 -67.91 -7.16 37.07
CA VAL A 120 -67.61 -8.60 36.92
C VAL A 120 -68.76 -9.34 36.22
N ALA A 121 -68.47 -10.31 35.33
CA ALA A 121 -69.04 -11.68 35.28
C ALA A 121 -69.06 -12.36 33.87
N GLU A 122 -68.67 -13.64 33.87
CA GLU A 122 -69.25 -14.83 33.17
C GLU A 122 -69.57 -14.87 31.65
N GLU A 123 -68.87 -15.81 30.98
CA GLU A 123 -69.28 -16.86 29.99
C GLU A 123 -70.39 -16.61 28.91
N ASP A 124 -69.97 -16.72 27.62
CA ASP A 124 -70.53 -17.48 26.44
C ASP A 124 -72.07 -17.65 26.18
N PRO A 125 -72.56 -18.01 24.94
CA PRO A 125 -71.90 -18.20 23.63
C PRO A 125 -72.70 -17.70 22.35
N GLU A 126 -72.24 -18.11 21.15
CA GLU A 126 -72.93 -18.29 19.83
C GLU A 126 -72.82 -17.24 18.67
N GLN A 127 -72.13 -17.68 17.59
CA GLN A 127 -72.40 -17.56 16.12
C GLN A 127 -72.81 -16.17 15.53
N ASP A 128 -72.08 -15.51 14.61
CA ASP A 128 -71.60 -16.00 13.30
C ASP A 128 -70.53 -15.06 12.62
N ALA A 129 -69.96 -15.49 11.48
CA ALA A 129 -68.85 -14.94 10.65
C ALA A 129 -68.84 -13.43 10.19
N PRO A 130 -67.77 -12.87 9.53
CA PRO A 130 -66.31 -13.17 9.54
C PRO A 130 -65.31 -11.95 9.57
N GLN A 131 -64.02 -12.26 9.83
CA GLN A 131 -62.77 -11.65 9.32
C GLN A 131 -62.12 -10.40 9.99
N ALA A 132 -60.76 -10.41 9.99
CA ALA A 132 -59.78 -9.36 10.32
C ALA A 132 -59.21 -9.28 11.75
N ASP A 133 -58.31 -10.23 12.04
CA ASP A 133 -57.04 -10.17 12.80
C ASP A 133 -56.69 -8.96 13.69
N ALA A 134 -56.37 -9.29 14.94
CA ALA A 134 -55.55 -8.47 15.85
C ALA A 134 -54.05 -8.65 15.58
N LEU A 135 -53.21 -7.77 16.14
CA LEU A 135 -52.10 -8.14 17.05
C LEU A 135 -51.29 -6.89 17.48
N ASP A 136 -51.48 -6.48 18.73
CA ASP A 136 -50.44 -5.81 19.52
C ASP A 136 -49.76 -6.86 20.43
N ASP A 137 -48.89 -6.47 21.36
CA ASP A 137 -48.16 -7.30 22.35
C ASP A 137 -46.85 -7.97 21.89
N THR A 138 -45.88 -7.16 21.45
CA THR A 138 -44.44 -7.53 21.62
C THR A 138 -43.56 -6.48 22.29
N PHE A 139 -44.09 -5.29 22.60
CA PHE A 139 -43.33 -4.22 23.27
C PHE A 139 -43.26 -4.38 24.80
N ALA A 140 -44.14 -5.20 25.39
CA ALA A 140 -44.29 -5.37 26.84
C ALA A 140 -43.24 -6.28 27.54
N MET A 141 -42.23 -6.81 26.83
CA MET A 141 -41.25 -7.76 27.40
C MET A 141 -39.81 -7.24 27.54
N LEU A 142 -39.52 -5.97 27.20
CA LEU A 142 -38.14 -5.46 27.14
C LEU A 142 -37.79 -4.39 28.20
N GLU A 143 -38.72 -4.01 29.07
CA GLU A 143 -38.52 -3.02 30.15
C GLU A 143 -38.13 -3.65 31.50
N GLY A 144 -37.23 -4.66 31.51
CA GLY A 144 -37.12 -5.58 32.65
C GLY A 144 -35.75 -6.10 33.10
N LEU A 145 -34.61 -5.64 32.56
CA LEU A 145 -33.29 -6.23 32.88
C LEU A 145 -32.12 -5.22 33.09
N ALA A 146 -32.24 -4.37 34.10
CA ALA A 146 -31.09 -3.79 34.83
C ALA A 146 -31.54 -3.36 36.24
N GLY A 147 -31.08 -4.03 37.31
CA GLY A 147 -31.65 -3.87 38.66
C GLY A 147 -30.68 -3.37 39.75
N LYS A 148 -31.20 -3.21 40.97
CA LYS A 148 -30.44 -3.21 42.25
C LYS A 148 -31.35 -3.41 43.47
N ALA A 149 -30.76 -3.88 44.57
CA ALA A 149 -31.40 -4.30 45.82
C ALA A 149 -31.38 -3.19 46.91
N PRO A 150 -31.67 -3.45 48.21
CA PRO A 150 -32.57 -4.42 48.87
C PRO A 150 -33.63 -3.72 49.78
N GLY A 151 -34.63 -4.44 50.30
CA GLY A 151 -35.56 -3.86 51.31
C GLY A 151 -36.64 -4.81 51.84
N ASP A 152 -36.96 -4.66 53.13
CA ASP A 152 -37.64 -5.61 54.02
C ASP A 152 -39.09 -6.07 53.73
N LYS A 153 -39.39 -7.22 54.34
CA LYS A 153 -40.69 -7.85 54.72
C LYS A 153 -41.75 -6.84 55.24
N PRO A 154 -43.10 -7.13 55.23
CA PRO A 154 -43.61 -8.40 55.78
C PRO A 154 -44.98 -9.00 55.33
N LYS A 155 -45.06 -10.33 55.54
CA LYS A 155 -46.16 -11.16 56.09
C LYS A 155 -47.59 -11.08 55.50
N GLU A 156 -48.17 -12.16 54.97
CA GLU A 156 -48.57 -13.46 55.59
C GLU A 156 -50.09 -13.51 55.88
N ARG A 157 -50.80 -14.49 55.29
CA ARG A 157 -51.85 -15.39 55.86
C ARG A 157 -53.05 -15.59 54.92
N SER A 158 -53.69 -16.77 54.81
CA SER A 158 -53.34 -18.14 55.28
C SER A 158 -54.36 -19.19 54.82
N ARG A 159 -53.95 -20.48 54.84
CA ARG A 159 -54.70 -21.76 55.07
C ARG A 159 -54.86 -22.65 53.81
N LYS A 160 -54.69 -23.98 53.88
CA LYS A 160 -54.28 -24.92 54.98
C LYS A 160 -53.95 -26.32 54.41
N ARG A 161 -52.92 -27.00 54.97
CA ARG A 161 -52.78 -28.48 55.15
C ARG A 161 -52.75 -29.39 53.88
N SER A 162 -52.07 -30.56 53.84
CA SER A 162 -51.05 -31.19 54.69
C SER A 162 -50.46 -32.48 54.05
N MET A 163 -49.12 -32.63 54.07
CA MET A 163 -48.38 -33.81 54.62
C MET A 163 -48.36 -35.19 53.88
N SER A 164 -47.29 -35.45 53.09
CA SER A 164 -46.30 -36.59 53.08
C SER A 164 -46.72 -38.08 53.32
N PRO A 165 -45.87 -39.13 53.09
CA PRO A 165 -44.60 -39.30 52.32
C PRO A 165 -44.49 -40.66 51.51
N TYR A 166 -43.26 -41.06 51.09
CA TYR A 166 -42.76 -42.38 50.59
C TYR A 166 -43.20 -42.85 49.17
N ASP A 167 -42.48 -43.73 48.43
CA ASP A 167 -41.05 -44.13 48.29
C ASP A 167 -40.92 -45.23 47.19
N SER A 168 -39.69 -45.59 46.78
CA SER A 168 -39.28 -46.76 45.97
C SER A 168 -39.80 -46.97 44.52
N ASP A 169 -38.82 -47.04 43.60
CA ASP A 169 -38.47 -48.19 42.73
C ASP A 169 -39.49 -48.80 41.74
N ASP A 170 -39.07 -48.81 40.47
CA ASP A 170 -38.82 -49.98 39.59
C ASP A 170 -39.88 -51.12 39.47
N ASP A 171 -40.11 -51.77 38.33
CA ASP A 171 -39.33 -51.87 37.09
C ASP A 171 -40.20 -52.31 35.88
N ALA A 172 -39.60 -52.30 34.69
CA ALA A 172 -39.80 -53.27 33.61
C ALA A 172 -41.23 -53.67 33.12
N SER A 173 -41.54 -53.12 31.94
CA SER A 173 -41.80 -53.90 30.70
C SER A 173 -43.24 -54.21 30.20
N ARG A 174 -43.47 -53.73 28.97
CA ARG A 174 -44.07 -54.41 27.81
C ARG A 174 -45.49 -55.05 27.89
N SER A 175 -46.45 -54.18 27.59
CA SER A 175 -47.17 -54.17 26.30
C SER A 175 -48.52 -54.91 26.08
N LYS A 176 -49.37 -54.21 25.30
CA LYS A 176 -50.27 -54.66 24.20
C LYS A 176 -51.73 -55.07 24.47
N ARG A 177 -52.57 -54.41 23.63
CA ARG A 177 -53.70 -54.93 22.82
C ARG A 177 -55.12 -55.05 23.41
N HIS A 178 -56.01 -54.32 22.75
CA HIS A 178 -57.21 -54.91 22.13
C HIS A 178 -56.99 -54.96 20.58
N ARG A 179 -57.73 -55.73 19.76
CA ARG A 179 -59.12 -56.18 19.88
C ARG A 179 -59.41 -57.43 19.01
N ARG A 180 -60.04 -58.48 19.60
CA ARG A 180 -60.94 -59.52 19.00
C ARG A 180 -60.36 -60.46 17.89
N LYS A 181 -60.87 -61.69 17.68
CA LYS A 181 -62.24 -62.22 17.87
C LYS A 181 -62.29 -63.77 18.06
N ASP A 182 -63.28 -64.27 18.82
CA ASP A 182 -63.85 -65.66 18.88
C ASP A 182 -62.93 -66.88 19.19
N ARG A 183 -63.31 -68.07 19.70
CA ARG A 183 -64.36 -68.64 20.63
C ARG A 183 -64.04 -70.17 20.81
N SER A 184 -64.41 -70.95 21.83
CA SER A 184 -64.67 -70.77 23.29
C SER A 184 -65.10 -72.11 23.97
N TYR A 185 -64.56 -72.48 25.15
CA TYR A 185 -65.04 -73.57 26.07
C TYR A 185 -64.81 -75.04 25.58
N SER A 186 -64.42 -76.10 26.33
CA SER A 186 -64.22 -76.36 27.78
C SER A 186 -63.46 -77.68 28.11
N ARG A 187 -63.27 -77.96 29.41
CA ARG A 187 -63.08 -79.28 30.08
C ARG A 187 -61.74 -80.04 29.95
N SER A 188 -60.86 -79.75 30.92
CA SER A 188 -60.22 -80.73 31.84
C SER A 188 -60.09 -82.22 31.45
N ARG A 189 -58.85 -82.72 31.34
CA ARG A 189 -58.39 -84.03 31.89
C ARG A 189 -56.90 -84.32 31.63
N SER A 190 -56.14 -84.65 32.69
CA SER A 190 -54.96 -85.57 32.70
C SER A 190 -53.73 -85.25 31.79
N ARG A 191 -52.48 -85.74 31.99
CA ARG A 191 -51.84 -86.66 32.96
C ARG A 191 -50.30 -86.51 32.83
N SER A 192 -49.56 -86.83 33.91
CA SER A 192 -48.26 -87.57 33.86
C SER A 192 -46.94 -86.84 33.45
N PRO A 193 -45.74 -87.37 33.87
CA PRO A 193 -44.75 -86.52 34.56
C PRO A 193 -43.22 -86.83 34.34
N ARG A 194 -42.35 -86.23 35.18
CA ARG A 194 -41.01 -86.73 35.66
C ARG A 194 -39.81 -86.66 34.66
N ARG A 195 -38.50 -86.62 35.05
CA ARG A 195 -37.73 -86.33 36.31
C ARG A 195 -36.20 -86.37 36.04
N GLY A 196 -35.38 -85.59 36.77
CA GLY A 196 -33.96 -85.91 37.15
C GLY A 196 -32.90 -85.91 36.03
N ARG A 197 -31.58 -85.89 36.27
CA ARG A 197 -30.70 -86.04 37.47
C ARG A 197 -29.41 -85.17 37.24
N GLN A 198 -28.65 -84.72 38.25
CA GLN A 198 -27.37 -85.32 38.74
C GLN A 198 -26.42 -85.87 37.64
N GLN A 199 -25.08 -85.79 37.70
CA GLN A 199 -24.08 -85.26 38.66
C GLN A 199 -22.69 -85.70 38.13
N ASN A 200 -21.60 -84.94 38.34
CA ASN A 200 -20.18 -85.39 38.19
C ASN A 200 -19.78 -85.85 36.75
N ASP A 201 -18.52 -86.01 36.31
CA ASP A 201 -17.15 -85.58 36.69
C ASP A 201 -16.38 -85.40 35.33
N GLU A 202 -15.07 -85.13 35.16
CA GLU A 202 -13.88 -85.23 36.01
C GLU A 202 -12.82 -84.14 35.65
N LEU A 203 -11.57 -84.50 35.32
CA LEU A 203 -10.39 -83.64 35.09
C LEU A 203 -9.49 -84.20 33.95
N VAL A 204 -8.33 -83.54 33.73
CA VAL A 204 -7.00 -84.06 33.28
C VAL A 204 -6.42 -83.41 32.01
N PHE A 205 -5.15 -82.95 31.96
CA PHE A 205 -4.30 -82.21 32.92
C PHE A 205 -3.17 -81.48 32.14
N GLU A 206 -2.35 -80.69 32.85
CA GLU A 206 -1.35 -79.74 32.34
C GLU A 206 0.03 -80.31 31.87
N ASP A 207 0.75 -79.43 31.15
CA ASP A 207 2.20 -79.12 31.20
C ASP A 207 3.28 -80.25 31.17
N GLU A 208 4.52 -79.89 31.55
CA GLU A 208 5.66 -80.81 31.69
C GLU A 208 5.84 -81.31 33.13
N PHE A 209 4.72 -81.47 33.85
CA PHE A 209 4.49 -82.65 34.67
C PHE A 209 3.48 -83.65 34.03
N GLY A 210 2.77 -83.36 32.91
CA GLY A 210 1.67 -84.26 32.48
C GLY A 210 1.14 -84.41 31.02
N ARG A 211 1.35 -83.51 30.05
CA ARG A 211 0.99 -83.62 28.58
C ARG A 211 -0.50 -83.78 28.18
N THR A 212 -0.86 -83.25 26.98
CA THR A 212 -1.42 -84.01 25.81
C THR A 212 -1.68 -83.16 24.54
N ARG A 213 -2.10 -83.81 23.45
CA ARG A 213 -1.91 -83.49 22.00
C ARG A 213 -3.09 -84.07 21.17
N THR A 214 -3.41 -83.79 19.89
CA THR A 214 -2.75 -83.11 18.73
C THR A 214 -3.75 -82.84 17.57
N VAL A 215 -3.52 -81.83 16.69
CA VAL A 215 -3.34 -81.92 15.19
C VAL A 215 -4.12 -83.06 14.44
N LYS A 216 -4.82 -82.93 13.27
CA LYS A 216 -4.71 -82.09 12.04
C LYS A 216 -5.97 -82.28 11.10
N PRO A 217 -6.05 -81.76 9.84
CA PRO A 217 -7.29 -81.66 9.03
C PRO A 217 -7.40 -82.71 7.90
N ASN A 218 -8.45 -82.64 7.04
CA ASN A 218 -8.36 -83.17 5.66
C ASN A 218 -9.29 -82.49 4.61
N ASN A 219 -9.24 -83.01 3.37
CA ASN A 219 -9.31 -82.26 2.12
C ASN A 219 -10.56 -82.50 1.24
N LYS A 220 -10.88 -81.51 0.39
CA LYS A 220 -11.46 -81.58 -0.99
C LYS A 220 -12.78 -82.35 -1.32
N GLN A 221 -13.63 -81.60 -2.03
CA GLN A 221 -14.41 -81.96 -3.24
C GLN A 221 -15.55 -83.00 -3.16
N ARG A 222 -16.76 -82.56 -3.51
CA ARG A 222 -17.36 -82.85 -4.84
C ARG A 222 -18.54 -81.92 -5.16
N SER A 223 -18.92 -81.88 -6.43
CA SER A 223 -19.88 -80.91 -6.99
C SER A 223 -21.15 -81.55 -7.54
N ARG A 224 -22.17 -80.69 -7.74
CA ARG A 224 -23.27 -80.71 -8.74
C ARG A 224 -24.67 -81.22 -8.35
N LYS A 225 -25.59 -80.24 -8.52
CA LYS A 225 -26.93 -80.27 -9.13
C LYS A 225 -28.13 -80.75 -8.30
N LYS A 226 -28.99 -79.80 -7.93
CA LYS A 226 -30.40 -79.56 -8.33
C LYS A 226 -30.97 -78.48 -7.38
N TYR A 227 -31.84 -77.54 -7.74
CA TYR A 227 -32.27 -77.00 -9.05
C TYR A 227 -32.90 -75.61 -8.77
N ARG A 228 -32.78 -74.70 -9.75
CA ARG A 228 -33.71 -73.58 -10.03
C ARG A 228 -33.69 -72.29 -9.19
N ASP A 229 -34.04 -71.24 -9.95
CA ASP A 229 -34.55 -69.90 -9.65
C ASP A 229 -33.60 -68.84 -9.02
N GLU A 230 -33.25 -67.90 -9.89
CA GLU A 230 -33.33 -66.43 -9.70
C GLU A 230 -32.49 -65.76 -8.60
N ASP A 231 -31.28 -65.34 -8.99
CA ASP A 231 -30.61 -64.14 -8.46
C ASP A 231 -29.84 -63.42 -9.59
N LEU A 232 -30.61 -62.75 -10.45
CA LEU A 232 -30.19 -61.51 -11.10
C LEU A 232 -30.93 -60.37 -10.38
N ASP A 233 -30.32 -59.18 -10.33
CA ASP A 233 -30.87 -57.93 -9.75
C ASP A 233 -30.81 -57.71 -8.23
N GLU A 234 -29.62 -57.79 -7.61
CA GLU A 234 -29.30 -56.91 -6.45
C GLU A 234 -28.45 -55.68 -6.81
N PHE A 235 -28.44 -55.30 -8.09
CA PHE A 235 -28.09 -53.95 -8.55
C PHE A 235 -29.28 -52.97 -8.36
N ARG A 236 -29.95 -52.97 -7.19
CA ARG A 236 -31.14 -52.12 -6.95
C ARG A 236 -31.54 -51.85 -5.49
N ARG A 237 -30.57 -51.47 -4.64
CA ARG A 237 -30.87 -50.84 -3.34
C ARG A 237 -29.97 -49.61 -3.13
N PRO A 238 -30.51 -48.37 -3.12
CA PRO A 238 -29.75 -47.23 -2.63
C PRO A 238 -29.50 -47.39 -1.12
N PRO A 239 -28.36 -46.90 -0.59
CA PRO A 239 -28.15 -46.88 0.85
C PRO A 239 -29.20 -46.00 1.54
N THR A 240 -29.56 -46.35 2.77
CA THR A 240 -30.44 -45.51 3.61
C THR A 240 -29.79 -44.13 3.81
N PRO A 241 -30.52 -43.02 3.60
CA PRO A 241 -29.96 -41.69 3.81
C PRO A 241 -29.62 -41.50 5.29
N GLU A 242 -28.34 -41.30 5.58
CA GLU A 242 -27.88 -40.86 6.90
C GLU A 242 -28.41 -39.44 7.17
N LEU A 243 -29.02 -39.24 8.34
CA LEU A 243 -29.46 -37.93 8.81
C LEU A 243 -28.24 -37.20 9.39
N ASP A 244 -28.03 -35.94 9.04
CA ASP A 244 -26.98 -35.13 9.67
C ASP A 244 -27.35 -34.85 11.14
N ASP A 245 -26.40 -34.94 12.07
CA ASP A 245 -26.65 -34.59 13.47
C ASP A 245 -26.95 -33.09 13.67
N GLU A 246 -26.38 -32.22 12.82
CA GLU A 246 -26.55 -30.75 12.83
C GLU A 246 -26.62 -30.16 11.39
N PRO A 247 -27.23 -28.98 11.19
CA PRO A 247 -27.39 -28.38 9.86
C PRO A 247 -26.06 -27.84 9.29
N VAL A 248 -25.60 -28.44 8.19
CA VAL A 248 -24.30 -28.18 7.57
C VAL A 248 -24.33 -26.92 6.70
N LEU A 249 -23.37 -26.02 6.94
CA LEU A 249 -23.19 -24.77 6.18
C LEU A 249 -23.03 -25.04 4.67
N TYR A 250 -23.74 -24.28 3.84
CA TYR A 250 -23.79 -24.38 2.38
C TYR A 250 -24.27 -25.73 1.82
N LYS A 251 -24.82 -26.64 2.64
CA LYS A 251 -25.57 -27.81 2.16
C LYS A 251 -27.01 -27.37 1.82
N VAL A 252 -27.57 -28.00 0.78
CA VAL A 252 -28.97 -27.86 0.39
C VAL A 252 -29.78 -28.96 1.10
N TYR A 253 -30.89 -28.57 1.69
CA TYR A 253 -31.85 -29.43 2.36
C TYR A 253 -33.24 -29.26 1.73
N ASP A 254 -34.02 -30.33 1.72
CA ASP A 254 -35.46 -30.23 1.55
C ASP A 254 -36.06 -29.70 2.85
N GLY A 255 -37.07 -28.84 2.78
CA GLY A 255 -37.64 -28.19 3.94
C GLY A 255 -39.13 -27.87 3.78
N LYS A 256 -39.80 -27.60 4.89
CA LYS A 256 -41.25 -27.32 4.92
C LYS A 256 -41.54 -25.99 5.58
N VAL A 257 -42.29 -25.11 4.90
CA VAL A 257 -42.62 -23.78 5.41
C VAL A 257 -43.53 -23.90 6.64
N THR A 258 -43.06 -23.52 7.83
CA THR A 258 -43.82 -23.60 9.09
C THR A 258 -44.66 -22.36 9.35
N GLY A 259 -44.19 -21.20 8.89
CA GLY A 259 -44.89 -19.91 8.98
C GLY A 259 -44.33 -18.87 8.01
N VAL A 260 -45.17 -17.91 7.62
CA VAL A 260 -44.83 -16.81 6.71
C VAL A 260 -45.05 -15.49 7.49
N LYS A 261 -44.11 -14.55 7.37
CA LYS A 261 -44.16 -13.20 7.95
C LYS A 261 -43.70 -12.17 6.92
N ASP A 262 -43.97 -10.90 7.19
CA ASP A 262 -43.69 -9.76 6.32
C ASP A 262 -42.22 -9.66 5.88
N PHE A 263 -41.30 -10.10 6.75
CA PHE A 263 -39.84 -10.08 6.51
C PHE A 263 -39.25 -11.41 6.03
N GLY A 264 -40.05 -12.48 5.88
CA GLY A 264 -39.56 -13.77 5.40
C GLY A 264 -40.41 -14.97 5.80
N CYS A 265 -40.00 -16.18 5.40
CA CYS A 265 -40.64 -17.43 5.80
C CYS A 265 -39.72 -18.31 6.66
N PHE A 266 -40.32 -18.99 7.63
CA PHE A 266 -39.64 -20.02 8.44
C PHE A 266 -39.81 -21.37 7.77
N VAL A 267 -38.71 -22.12 7.67
CA VAL A 267 -38.63 -23.42 7.01
C VAL A 267 -37.99 -24.42 7.96
N ASN A 268 -38.73 -25.49 8.26
CA ASN A 268 -38.22 -26.64 9.01
C ASN A 268 -37.38 -27.53 8.07
N LEU A 269 -36.14 -27.82 8.43
CA LEU A 269 -35.20 -28.60 7.62
C LEU A 269 -35.45 -30.10 7.77
N GLN A 270 -35.64 -30.81 6.65
CA GLN A 270 -35.70 -32.26 6.61
C GLN A 270 -34.29 -32.82 6.33
N GLY A 271 -33.97 -33.99 6.90
CA GLY A 271 -32.64 -34.60 6.77
C GLY A 271 -31.64 -34.25 7.88
N VAL A 272 -32.04 -33.41 8.84
CA VAL A 272 -31.27 -33.10 10.07
C VAL A 272 -31.96 -33.74 11.28
N LYS A 273 -31.18 -34.20 12.26
CA LYS A 273 -31.64 -34.95 13.43
C LYS A 273 -32.21 -34.03 14.52
N GLY A 274 -33.46 -33.62 14.36
CA GLY A 274 -34.18 -32.80 15.33
C GLY A 274 -35.21 -31.91 14.65
N LYS A 275 -35.95 -31.10 15.42
CA LYS A 275 -36.79 -30.04 14.85
C LYS A 275 -35.95 -28.77 14.70
N VAL A 276 -35.39 -28.60 13.51
CA VAL A 276 -34.48 -27.49 13.18
C VAL A 276 -35.18 -26.54 12.21
N ASP A 277 -35.52 -25.33 12.69
CA ASP A 277 -36.18 -24.28 11.91
C ASP A 277 -35.18 -23.18 11.53
N GLY A 278 -35.18 -22.76 10.27
CA GLY A 278 -34.38 -21.63 9.78
C GLY A 278 -35.25 -20.58 9.08
N LEU A 279 -34.73 -19.36 8.99
CA LEU A 279 -35.41 -18.22 8.36
C LEU A 279 -34.88 -17.95 6.95
N VAL A 280 -35.75 -17.90 5.95
CA VAL A 280 -35.49 -17.33 4.64
C VAL A 280 -35.99 -15.88 4.64
N HIS A 281 -35.08 -14.91 4.62
CA HIS A 281 -35.43 -13.49 4.52
C HIS A 281 -35.99 -13.15 3.12
N VAL A 282 -36.85 -12.13 2.98
CA VAL A 282 -37.48 -11.75 1.69
C VAL A 282 -36.46 -11.67 0.54
N THR A 283 -35.32 -11.02 0.79
CA THR A 283 -34.23 -10.83 -0.20
C THR A 283 -33.47 -12.11 -0.58
N GLN A 284 -33.79 -13.24 0.06
CA GLN A 284 -33.21 -14.57 -0.17
C GLN A 284 -34.25 -15.57 -0.73
N MET A 285 -35.47 -15.11 -1.05
CA MET A 285 -36.52 -15.96 -1.63
C MET A 285 -36.43 -16.10 -3.15
N MET A 286 -36.20 -15.01 -3.89
CA MET A 286 -36.04 -15.03 -5.35
C MET A 286 -35.10 -13.92 -5.85
N GLU A 287 -34.77 -13.92 -7.15
CA GLU A 287 -34.18 -12.76 -7.83
C GLU A 287 -35.26 -11.79 -8.32
N GLY A 288 -35.46 -10.70 -7.59
CA GLY A 288 -36.47 -9.68 -7.90
C GLY A 288 -36.89 -8.90 -6.65
N ARG A 289 -37.75 -7.88 -6.82
CA ARG A 289 -38.41 -7.21 -5.69
C ARG A 289 -39.68 -7.97 -5.34
N VAL A 290 -39.70 -8.56 -4.14
CA VAL A 290 -40.87 -9.24 -3.57
C VAL A 290 -41.57 -8.26 -2.63
N ASN A 291 -42.88 -8.09 -2.80
CA ASN A 291 -43.66 -7.18 -1.95
C ASN A 291 -44.09 -7.88 -0.65
N HIS A 292 -44.55 -9.13 -0.71
CA HIS A 292 -44.81 -9.94 0.48
C HIS A 292 -44.42 -11.42 0.26
N PRO A 293 -43.79 -12.10 1.25
CA PRO A 293 -43.43 -13.52 1.14
C PRO A 293 -44.58 -14.49 0.81
N SER A 294 -45.82 -14.16 1.20
CA SER A 294 -47.01 -14.96 0.86
C SER A 294 -47.30 -15.05 -0.65
N ASP A 295 -46.77 -14.12 -1.45
CA ASP A 295 -46.93 -14.13 -2.91
C ASP A 295 -46.14 -15.28 -3.56
N LEU A 296 -45.17 -15.86 -2.84
CA LEU A 296 -44.25 -16.89 -3.33
C LEU A 296 -44.40 -18.24 -2.62
N VAL A 297 -44.75 -18.25 -1.33
CA VAL A 297 -44.87 -19.48 -0.55
C VAL A 297 -46.11 -19.50 0.34
N SER A 298 -46.78 -20.66 0.37
CA SER A 298 -47.85 -20.96 1.32
C SER A 298 -47.34 -21.72 2.54
N ARG A 299 -48.05 -21.60 3.67
CA ARG A 299 -47.78 -22.41 4.87
C ARG A 299 -47.92 -23.90 4.53
N TRP A 300 -46.99 -24.71 5.04
CA TRP A 300 -46.83 -26.15 4.77
C TRP A 300 -46.37 -26.54 3.37
N GLN A 301 -46.02 -25.59 2.50
CA GLN A 301 -45.37 -25.88 1.22
C GLN A 301 -43.97 -26.49 1.42
N GLU A 302 -43.60 -27.43 0.57
CA GLU A 302 -42.26 -27.99 0.51
C GLU A 302 -41.38 -27.12 -0.41
N VAL A 303 -40.19 -26.79 0.07
CA VAL A 303 -39.23 -25.86 -0.55
C VAL A 303 -37.81 -26.39 -0.36
N LYS A 304 -36.91 -26.08 -1.27
CA LYS A 304 -35.49 -26.47 -1.17
C LYS A 304 -34.67 -25.26 -0.71
N VAL A 305 -33.87 -25.45 0.33
CA VAL A 305 -33.20 -24.36 1.04
C VAL A 305 -31.74 -24.67 1.32
N LYS A 306 -30.88 -23.67 1.10
CA LYS A 306 -29.44 -23.74 1.38
C LYS A 306 -29.11 -23.00 2.66
N VAL A 307 -28.33 -23.62 3.55
CA VAL A 307 -27.87 -22.96 4.78
C VAL A 307 -26.80 -21.92 4.44
N ILE A 308 -27.10 -20.63 4.61
CA ILE A 308 -26.13 -19.54 4.39
C ILE A 308 -25.27 -19.31 5.64
N LYS A 309 -25.92 -19.34 6.81
CA LYS A 309 -25.32 -18.96 8.09
C LYS A 309 -25.95 -19.77 9.23
N ASN A 310 -25.12 -20.27 10.14
CA ASN A 310 -25.52 -20.96 11.37
C ASN A 310 -24.67 -20.38 12.53
N GLU A 311 -25.27 -19.52 13.35
CA GLU A 311 -24.63 -18.91 14.54
C GLU A 311 -25.66 -18.85 15.68
N ASN A 312 -25.25 -19.21 16.90
CA ASN A 312 -26.02 -19.06 18.14
C ASN A 312 -27.50 -19.50 18.01
N ASN A 313 -27.72 -20.71 17.50
CA ASN A 313 -29.03 -21.33 17.31
C ASN A 313 -29.98 -20.58 16.35
N ARG A 314 -29.46 -19.67 15.51
CA ARG A 314 -30.19 -18.96 14.45
C ARG A 314 -29.66 -19.35 13.08
N ILE A 315 -30.51 -20.01 12.29
CA ILE A 315 -30.16 -20.52 10.98
C ILE A 315 -30.76 -19.61 9.90
N SER A 316 -29.91 -19.07 9.03
CA SER A 316 -30.33 -18.25 7.89
C SER A 316 -30.26 -19.08 6.60
N LEU A 317 -31.35 -19.10 5.85
CA LEU A 317 -31.57 -19.95 4.68
C LEU A 317 -31.73 -19.11 3.41
N SER A 318 -31.35 -19.69 2.26
CA SER A 318 -31.66 -19.14 0.92
C SER A 318 -32.52 -20.12 0.15
N MET A 319 -33.59 -19.64 -0.48
CA MET A 319 -34.28 -20.31 -1.57
C MET A 319 -33.73 -19.86 -2.93
N LYS A 320 -33.30 -18.59 -3.04
CA LYS A 320 -32.70 -18.00 -4.25
C LYS A 320 -31.47 -18.78 -4.75
N GLU A 321 -30.60 -19.26 -3.87
CA GLU A 321 -29.39 -20.01 -4.27
C GLU A 321 -29.67 -21.48 -4.69
N VAL A 322 -30.94 -21.91 -4.78
CA VAL A 322 -31.31 -23.30 -5.07
C VAL A 322 -32.43 -23.36 -6.12
N ASP A 323 -32.24 -24.15 -7.17
CA ASP A 323 -33.35 -24.50 -8.08
C ASP A 323 -34.38 -25.35 -7.31
N GLN A 324 -35.56 -24.78 -7.07
CA GLN A 324 -36.64 -25.41 -6.31
C GLN A 324 -37.16 -26.71 -6.96
N ARG A 325 -37.01 -26.88 -8.28
CA ARG A 325 -37.48 -28.07 -9.01
C ARG A 325 -36.47 -29.19 -9.02
N THR A 326 -35.18 -28.89 -9.21
CA THR A 326 -34.12 -29.92 -9.32
C THR A 326 -33.33 -30.14 -8.04
N GLY A 327 -33.28 -29.15 -7.13
CA GLY A 327 -32.41 -29.14 -5.96
C GLY A 327 -30.94 -28.82 -6.29
N GLN A 328 -30.64 -28.36 -7.51
CA GLN A 328 -29.30 -27.95 -7.89
C GLN A 328 -28.91 -26.65 -7.19
N ASP A 329 -27.73 -26.63 -6.56
CA ASP A 329 -27.13 -25.41 -5.99
C ASP A 329 -26.69 -24.48 -7.13
N LEU A 330 -27.33 -23.30 -7.21
CA LEU A 330 -27.06 -22.28 -8.22
C LEU A 330 -25.81 -21.44 -7.90
N ALA A 331 -25.30 -21.53 -6.67
CA ALA A 331 -24.11 -20.80 -6.20
C ALA A 331 -23.07 -21.74 -5.52
N PRO A 332 -22.54 -22.76 -6.24
CA PRO A 332 -21.69 -23.80 -5.66
C PRO A 332 -20.30 -23.30 -5.22
N GLY A 333 -19.84 -22.15 -5.73
CA GLY A 333 -18.52 -21.58 -5.42
C GLY A 333 -18.28 -21.33 -3.93
N LYS A 334 -19.33 -20.99 -3.16
CA LYS A 334 -19.22 -20.81 -1.69
C LYS A 334 -18.94 -22.12 -0.95
N ARG A 335 -19.50 -23.23 -1.42
CA ARG A 335 -19.26 -24.57 -0.85
C ARG A 335 -17.85 -25.05 -1.15
N ILE A 336 -17.37 -24.87 -2.39
CA ILE A 336 -15.98 -25.17 -2.76
C ILE A 336 -15.00 -24.29 -1.99
N ALA A 337 -15.31 -23.01 -1.78
CA ALA A 337 -14.53 -22.14 -0.91
C ALA A 337 -14.49 -22.68 0.54
N SER A 338 -15.62 -23.11 1.12
CA SER A 338 -15.61 -23.67 2.50
C SER A 338 -14.78 -24.96 2.66
N PHE A 339 -14.75 -25.84 1.65
CA PHE A 339 -13.86 -27.01 1.63
C PHE A 339 -12.41 -26.67 1.27
N GLY A 340 -12.16 -25.59 0.53
CA GLY A 340 -10.82 -25.11 0.14
C GLY A 340 -10.18 -24.07 1.07
N THR A 341 -10.93 -23.56 2.05
CA THR A 341 -10.47 -22.57 3.06
C THR A 341 -10.61 -23.08 4.49
N GLY A 342 -10.79 -24.40 4.67
CA GLY A 342 -10.65 -25.10 5.93
C GLY A 342 -9.19 -25.27 6.38
N ALA A 343 -8.41 -24.19 6.39
CA ALA A 343 -7.03 -24.17 6.89
C ALA A 343 -7.00 -24.16 8.44
N ASN A 344 -7.61 -25.18 9.04
CA ASN A 344 -7.53 -25.55 10.46
C ASN A 344 -8.27 -26.90 10.67
N SER A 345 -7.71 -27.99 10.13
CA SER A 345 -8.09 -29.35 10.52
C SER A 345 -6.90 -30.05 11.19
N GLN A 346 -7.21 -30.82 12.24
CA GLN A 346 -6.21 -31.61 12.98
C GLN A 346 -5.58 -32.66 12.06
N GLY A 347 -4.33 -33.02 12.35
CA GLY A 347 -3.57 -33.94 11.50
C GLY A 347 -4.21 -35.31 11.38
N LEU A 348 -4.58 -35.70 10.15
CA LEU A 348 -4.72 -37.11 9.80
C LEU A 348 -3.34 -37.72 9.58
N GLY A 349 -3.15 -38.94 10.07
CA GLY A 349 -1.94 -39.73 9.86
C GLY A 349 -1.67 -40.01 8.38
N GLY A 350 -0.39 -40.26 8.06
CA GLY A 350 0.08 -40.33 6.68
C GLY A 350 -0.53 -41.47 5.84
N ILE A 351 -0.77 -41.17 4.57
CA ILE A 351 -0.90 -42.18 3.51
C ILE A 351 0.53 -42.53 3.07
N PRO A 352 0.91 -43.82 2.99
CA PRO A 352 2.28 -44.21 2.71
C PRO A 352 2.62 -44.11 1.22
N GLY A 353 3.76 -43.49 0.90
CA GLY A 353 4.40 -43.57 -0.41
C GLY A 353 4.73 -42.22 -1.06
N ILE A 354 5.87 -41.64 -0.70
CA ILE A 354 6.83 -40.94 -1.59
C ILE A 354 8.11 -40.72 -0.76
N ASP A 355 9.26 -41.04 -1.36
CA ASP A 355 10.58 -40.99 -0.73
C ASP A 355 11.21 -39.60 -0.89
N SER A 356 11.77 -39.06 0.20
CA SER A 356 12.80 -38.03 0.14
C SER A 356 13.68 -38.10 1.39
N SER A 357 14.93 -38.52 1.20
CA SER A 357 15.86 -38.93 2.25
C SER A 357 16.95 -37.88 2.52
N VAL A 358 16.81 -37.10 3.60
CA VAL A 358 17.92 -36.37 4.25
C VAL A 358 17.68 -36.36 5.77
N PRO A 359 18.58 -36.90 6.61
CA PRO A 359 18.42 -36.83 8.06
C PRO A 359 18.79 -35.44 8.60
N VAL A 360 17.94 -34.88 9.47
CA VAL A 360 18.25 -33.68 10.24
C VAL A 360 19.04 -34.10 11.48
N VAL A 361 20.17 -33.43 11.73
CA VAL A 361 20.93 -33.58 12.99
C VAL A 361 20.30 -32.65 14.03
N GLU A 362 19.78 -33.23 15.11
CA GLU A 362 19.31 -32.49 16.28
C GLU A 362 20.48 -32.25 17.26
N ASP A 363 21.00 -31.03 17.33
CA ASP A 363 21.81 -30.59 18.47
C ASP A 363 20.88 -30.09 19.58
N GLY A 364 20.95 -30.74 20.73
CA GLY A 364 19.97 -30.58 21.80
C GLY A 364 20.22 -29.40 22.72
N PHE A 365 19.23 -28.52 22.84
CA PHE A 365 18.91 -27.80 24.08
C PHE A 365 17.38 -27.68 24.22
N ASN A 366 16.88 -27.79 25.45
CA ASN A 366 15.44 -27.85 25.75
C ASN A 366 14.67 -26.65 25.16
N SER A 367 13.79 -26.90 24.19
CA SER A 367 12.77 -25.94 23.77
C SER A 367 11.45 -26.66 23.50
N ARG A 368 10.41 -26.30 24.27
CA ARG A 368 9.07 -26.87 24.13
C ARG A 368 8.47 -26.42 22.80
N LYS A 369 7.66 -27.30 22.17
CA LYS A 369 7.04 -27.06 20.84
C LYS A 369 6.02 -25.91 20.91
N ASN A 370 6.44 -24.68 20.64
CA ASN A 370 5.52 -23.57 20.41
C ASN A 370 4.96 -23.64 18.97
N GLY A 371 3.78 -24.26 18.84
CA GLY A 371 2.93 -24.07 17.67
C GLY A 371 2.48 -22.60 17.57
N MET A 372 2.32 -22.09 16.36
CA MET A 372 2.02 -20.67 16.11
C MET A 372 0.57 -20.33 16.48
N ARG A 373 0.32 -20.04 17.77
CA ARG A 373 -0.99 -19.66 18.32
C ARG A 373 -1.37 -18.23 17.93
N LYS A 374 -2.68 -17.95 17.82
CA LYS A 374 -3.20 -16.61 17.53
C LYS A 374 -3.03 -15.71 18.77
N ARG A 375 -2.08 -14.76 18.72
CA ARG A 375 -1.82 -13.79 19.80
C ARG A 375 -3.04 -12.87 19.98
N MET A 376 -3.68 -12.94 21.16
CA MET A 376 -4.76 -12.02 21.54
C MET A 376 -4.15 -10.73 22.10
N THR A 377 -4.78 -9.59 21.86
CA THR A 377 -4.31 -8.28 22.35
C THR A 377 -4.55 -8.11 23.85
N SER A 378 -3.84 -7.19 24.50
CA SER A 378 -3.97 -6.97 25.95
C SER A 378 -5.39 -6.56 26.41
N PRO A 379 -6.19 -5.78 25.65
CA PRO A 379 -7.59 -5.53 26.00
C PRO A 379 -8.46 -6.78 25.88
N GLU A 380 -8.33 -7.55 24.78
CA GLU A 380 -9.11 -8.80 24.57
C GLU A 380 -8.85 -9.82 25.68
N ARG A 381 -7.57 -9.99 26.08
CA ARG A 381 -7.19 -10.85 27.22
C ARG A 381 -7.80 -10.36 28.54
N TRP A 382 -7.82 -9.06 28.78
CA TRP A 382 -8.40 -8.48 29.99
C TRP A 382 -9.93 -8.64 30.01
N GLU A 383 -10.62 -8.36 28.90
CA GLU A 383 -12.07 -8.55 28.75
C GLU A 383 -12.47 -10.01 28.94
N ILE A 384 -11.78 -10.96 28.30
CA ILE A 384 -12.02 -12.39 28.49
C ILE A 384 -11.78 -12.80 29.95
N LYS A 385 -10.73 -12.29 30.60
CA LYS A 385 -10.47 -12.53 32.03
C LYS A 385 -11.57 -11.96 32.94
N GLN A 386 -12.15 -10.80 32.60
CA GLN A 386 -13.33 -10.25 33.31
C GLN A 386 -14.60 -11.07 33.04
N LEU A 387 -14.82 -11.55 31.81
CA LEU A 387 -15.98 -12.38 31.44
C LEU A 387 -15.93 -13.78 32.08
N ILE A 388 -14.73 -14.33 32.28
CA ILE A 388 -14.50 -15.55 33.06
C ILE A 388 -14.73 -15.26 34.57
N ALA A 389 -14.23 -14.13 35.09
CA ALA A 389 -14.42 -13.74 36.48
C ALA A 389 -15.89 -13.41 36.83
N SER A 390 -16.68 -12.91 35.88
CA SER A 390 -18.12 -12.70 36.01
C SER A 390 -18.95 -13.95 35.76
N GLY A 391 -18.32 -15.08 35.40
CA GLY A 391 -19.00 -16.36 35.14
C GLY A 391 -19.81 -16.41 33.83
N VAL A 392 -19.62 -15.44 32.94
CA VAL A 392 -20.32 -15.35 31.63
C VAL A 392 -19.70 -16.30 30.60
N ILE A 393 -18.38 -16.56 30.70
CA ILE A 393 -17.66 -17.53 29.88
C ILE A 393 -17.16 -18.67 30.80
N PRO A 394 -17.42 -19.95 30.48
CA PRO A 394 -16.88 -21.06 31.25
C PRO A 394 -15.37 -21.19 31.02
N LYS A 395 -14.63 -21.45 32.10
CA LYS A 395 -13.15 -21.58 32.10
C LYS A 395 -12.61 -22.60 31.10
N SER A 396 -13.41 -23.63 30.78
CA SER A 396 -13.11 -24.68 29.79
C SER A 396 -12.77 -24.16 28.40
N ASP A 397 -13.29 -22.98 28.02
CA ASP A 397 -13.20 -22.46 26.66
C ASP A 397 -11.84 -21.78 26.41
N TYR A 398 -11.11 -21.43 27.47
CA TYR A 398 -9.80 -20.78 27.42
C TYR A 398 -8.81 -21.42 28.43
N PRO A 399 -8.46 -22.71 28.27
CA PRO A 399 -7.66 -23.45 29.25
C PRO A 399 -6.26 -22.85 29.47
N ASP A 400 -5.66 -22.22 28.45
CA ASP A 400 -4.39 -21.49 28.58
C ASP A 400 -4.45 -20.38 29.66
N ILE A 401 -5.59 -19.71 29.81
CA ILE A 401 -5.78 -18.62 30.77
C ILE A 401 -6.04 -19.17 32.19
N ASP A 402 -6.59 -20.38 32.30
CA ASP A 402 -6.79 -21.06 33.58
C ASP A 402 -5.51 -21.76 34.07
N GLU A 403 -4.64 -22.25 33.18
CA GLU A 403 -3.27 -22.69 33.54
C GLU A 403 -2.45 -21.52 34.09
N ASP A 404 -2.42 -20.36 33.42
CA ASP A 404 -1.77 -19.14 33.93
C ASP A 404 -2.35 -18.71 35.29
N PHE A 405 -3.67 -18.80 35.49
CA PHE A 405 -4.34 -18.45 36.75
C PHE A 405 -4.00 -19.42 37.89
N ASN A 406 -3.96 -20.72 37.62
CA ASN A 406 -3.65 -21.75 38.62
C ASN A 406 -2.13 -21.77 38.95
N ALA A 407 -1.25 -21.53 37.98
CA ALA A 407 0.18 -21.35 38.21
C ALA A 407 0.47 -20.15 39.13
N HIS A 408 -0.33 -19.08 39.01
CA HIS A 408 -0.26 -17.89 39.85
C HIS A 408 -0.62 -18.14 41.32
N ILE A 409 -1.57 -19.05 41.58
CA ILE A 409 -2.00 -19.45 42.93
C ILE A 409 -0.99 -20.42 43.57
N ASN A 410 -0.38 -21.29 42.76
CA ASN A 410 0.52 -22.34 43.26
C ASN A 410 1.98 -21.88 43.45
N GLY A 411 2.37 -20.69 42.98
CA GLY A 411 3.68 -20.09 43.23
C GLY A 411 4.87 -20.72 42.50
N GLU A 412 4.64 -21.72 41.63
CA GLU A 412 5.68 -22.39 40.84
C GLU A 412 5.83 -21.84 39.40
N GLY A 413 5.00 -20.85 39.03
CA GLY A 413 5.11 -20.16 37.75
C GLY A 413 6.21 -19.10 37.75
N GLY A 414 7.35 -19.40 37.11
CA GLY A 414 8.32 -18.36 36.73
C GLY A 414 7.69 -17.43 35.71
N PHE A 415 7.41 -16.19 36.11
CA PHE A 415 6.81 -15.17 35.24
C PHE A 415 7.77 -14.75 34.12
N GLU A 416 7.54 -15.25 32.92
CA GLU A 416 7.63 -14.41 31.73
C GLU A 416 6.23 -13.86 31.43
N GLU A 417 5.79 -12.89 32.23
CA GLU A 417 4.86 -11.91 31.67
C GLU A 417 5.52 -11.33 30.42
N GLU A 418 4.79 -11.30 29.30
CA GLU A 418 5.08 -10.33 28.25
C GLU A 418 4.73 -8.95 28.83
N GLU A 419 5.60 -8.44 29.72
CA GLU A 419 5.54 -7.06 30.18
C GLU A 419 5.42 -6.16 28.94
N ASP A 420 4.46 -5.23 28.95
CA ASP A 420 4.40 -4.14 27.99
C ASP A 420 5.58 -3.19 28.27
N VAL A 421 6.78 -3.61 27.85
CA VAL A 421 8.05 -2.91 27.99
C VAL A 421 7.97 -1.61 27.20
N ASP A 422 7.50 -0.55 27.87
CA ASP A 422 7.51 0.80 27.34
C ASP A 422 8.96 1.27 27.29
N ILE A 423 9.39 1.79 26.13
CA ILE A 423 10.77 2.20 25.89
C ILE A 423 10.84 3.72 25.86
N GLU A 424 11.86 4.27 26.51
CA GLU A 424 12.20 5.68 26.45
C GLU A 424 13.55 5.86 25.74
N VAL A 425 13.67 6.93 24.96
CA VAL A 425 14.94 7.40 24.41
C VAL A 425 15.78 8.01 25.55
N ARG A 426 17.10 7.81 25.52
CA ARG A 426 18.04 8.53 26.39
C ARG A 426 18.30 9.93 25.84
N GLU A 427 18.21 10.92 26.72
CA GLU A 427 18.44 12.34 26.39
C GLU A 427 19.89 12.79 26.67
N GLU A 428 20.81 11.83 26.86
CA GLU A 428 22.23 12.05 27.16
C GLU A 428 22.99 12.33 25.86
N GLU A 429 23.64 13.50 25.77
CA GLU A 429 24.47 13.88 24.62
C GLU A 429 25.79 13.08 24.59
N PRO A 430 26.38 12.83 23.40
CA PRO A 430 27.72 12.27 23.29
C PRO A 430 28.76 13.17 23.98
N PRO A 431 29.73 12.63 24.74
CA PRO A 431 30.68 13.44 25.50
C PRO A 431 31.45 14.48 24.67
N PHE A 432 31.86 14.11 23.45
CA PHE A 432 32.56 15.02 22.52
C PHE A 432 31.67 16.11 21.88
N LEU A 433 30.34 16.03 22.00
CA LEU A 433 29.38 17.01 21.48
C LEU A 433 28.70 17.86 22.57
N ALA A 434 29.03 17.60 23.85
CA ALA A 434 28.35 18.19 25.00
C ALA A 434 28.24 19.73 24.91
N GLY A 435 27.01 20.23 24.87
CA GLY A 435 26.71 21.66 24.80
C GLY A 435 26.72 22.30 23.41
N GLN A 436 27.12 21.58 22.35
CA GLN A 436 27.07 22.11 20.97
C GLN A 436 25.72 21.85 20.28
N THR A 437 25.10 20.70 20.53
CA THR A 437 23.87 20.24 19.84
C THR A 437 22.61 21.04 20.24
N LYS A 438 22.47 21.40 21.52
CA LYS A 438 21.30 22.16 22.01
C LYS A 438 21.22 23.58 21.42
N GLN A 439 22.34 24.26 21.18
CA GLN A 439 22.34 25.58 20.53
C GLN A 439 22.10 25.49 19.02
N SER A 440 22.53 24.40 18.35
CA SER A 440 22.34 24.25 16.90
C SER A 440 20.91 23.85 16.51
N LEU A 441 20.13 23.25 17.41
CA LEU A 441 18.72 22.89 17.22
C LEU A 441 17.78 24.10 17.04
N GLU A 442 18.22 25.32 17.38
CA GLU A 442 17.48 26.57 17.16
C GLU A 442 17.76 27.22 15.79
N LEU A 443 18.76 26.75 15.04
CA LEU A 443 19.10 27.27 13.71
C LEU A 443 18.13 26.72 12.66
N SER A 444 17.38 27.61 12.01
CA SER A 444 16.45 27.26 10.93
C SER A 444 17.19 26.52 9.78
N PRO A 445 16.59 25.49 9.17
CA PRO A 445 17.18 24.80 8.02
C PRO A 445 17.48 25.78 6.87
N ILE A 446 18.45 25.43 6.01
CA ILE A 446 18.84 26.30 4.89
C ILE A 446 17.60 26.63 4.04
N ARG A 447 17.36 27.92 3.84
CA ARG A 447 16.35 28.39 2.91
C ARG A 447 16.79 28.08 1.47
N VAL A 448 16.25 27.00 0.92
CA VAL A 448 16.47 26.60 -0.49
C VAL A 448 15.90 27.65 -1.47
N VAL A 449 14.95 28.46 -1.01
CA VAL A 449 14.29 29.52 -1.79
C VAL A 449 14.71 30.91 -1.28
N LYS A 450 15.16 31.77 -2.19
CA LYS A 450 15.62 33.14 -1.91
C LYS A 450 14.51 34.06 -1.40
N ALA A 451 13.32 33.97 -2.00
CA ALA A 451 12.14 34.75 -1.65
C ALA A 451 10.94 33.81 -1.37
N PRO A 452 10.66 33.46 -0.09
CA PRO A 452 9.61 32.50 0.24
C PRO A 452 8.19 32.99 -0.13
N ASP A 453 7.94 34.30 -0.08
CA ASP A 453 6.66 34.91 -0.46
C ASP A 453 6.58 35.28 -1.96
N GLY A 454 7.61 34.90 -2.73
CA GLY A 454 7.73 35.16 -4.17
C GLY A 454 6.60 34.55 -5.00
N SER A 455 6.43 35.08 -6.22
CA SER A 455 5.46 34.56 -7.18
C SER A 455 5.75 33.10 -7.56
N LEU A 456 7.03 32.75 -7.80
CA LEU A 456 7.45 31.40 -8.16
C LEU A 456 7.20 30.39 -7.03
N ASN A 457 7.47 30.77 -5.77
CA ASN A 457 7.29 29.84 -4.65
C ASN A 457 5.81 29.56 -4.37
N ARG A 458 4.93 30.57 -4.54
CA ARG A 458 3.48 30.37 -4.48
C ARG A 458 2.96 29.48 -5.60
N ALA A 459 3.46 29.63 -6.83
CA ALA A 459 3.13 28.75 -7.95
C ALA A 459 3.63 27.29 -7.72
N ALA A 460 4.81 27.10 -7.11
CA ALA A 460 5.29 25.76 -6.74
C ALA A 460 4.37 25.07 -5.72
N MET A 461 3.96 25.77 -4.66
CA MET A 461 3.04 25.25 -3.65
C MET A 461 1.64 24.96 -4.22
N ALA A 462 1.12 25.85 -5.07
CA ALA A 462 -0.14 25.65 -5.77
C ALA A 462 -0.08 24.46 -6.76
N GLY A 463 1.06 24.26 -7.41
CA GLY A 463 1.30 23.16 -8.36
C GLY A 463 1.10 21.78 -7.74
N ASP A 464 1.68 21.50 -6.55
CA ASP A 464 1.48 20.21 -5.86
C ASP A 464 0.01 20.01 -5.43
N THR A 465 -0.72 21.06 -5.04
CA THR A 465 -2.17 20.96 -4.76
C THR A 465 -3.01 20.69 -6.01
N LEU A 466 -2.79 21.42 -7.10
CA LEU A 466 -3.50 21.25 -8.38
C LEU A 466 -3.19 19.88 -9.01
N ALA A 467 -1.95 19.40 -8.90
CA ALA A 467 -1.57 18.06 -9.36
C ALA A 467 -2.29 16.95 -8.59
N LYS A 468 -2.50 17.14 -7.28
CA LYS A 468 -3.30 16.22 -6.45
C LYS A 468 -4.77 16.24 -6.85
N GLU A 469 -5.39 17.41 -6.99
CA GLU A 469 -6.79 17.55 -7.43
C GLU A 469 -7.02 16.91 -8.80
N ARG A 470 -6.12 17.15 -9.77
CA ARG A 470 -6.13 16.50 -11.08
C ARG A 470 -6.05 14.97 -10.99
N ARG A 471 -5.25 14.44 -10.06
CA ARG A 471 -5.13 12.99 -9.84
C ARG A 471 -6.42 12.42 -9.27
N ASP A 472 -6.97 13.05 -8.24
CA ASP A 472 -8.17 12.60 -7.54
C ASP A 472 -9.40 12.64 -8.47
N LEU A 473 -9.53 13.71 -9.28
CA LEU A 473 -10.57 13.85 -10.30
C LEU A 473 -10.44 12.79 -11.41
N LYS A 474 -9.23 12.59 -11.95
CA LYS A 474 -8.97 11.53 -12.95
C LYS A 474 -9.20 10.12 -12.40
N GLN A 475 -8.99 9.91 -11.11
CA GLN A 475 -9.29 8.63 -10.45
C GLN A 475 -10.81 8.42 -10.32
N GLN A 476 -11.59 9.48 -10.04
CA GLN A 476 -13.05 9.44 -10.08
C GLN A 476 -13.58 9.17 -11.50
N GLU A 477 -13.09 9.89 -12.51
CA GLU A 477 -13.45 9.65 -13.92
C GLU A 477 -13.13 8.21 -14.36
N ALA A 478 -11.98 7.67 -13.96
CA ALA A 478 -11.61 6.30 -14.27
C ALA A 478 -12.51 5.27 -13.55
N GLN A 479 -12.93 5.55 -12.30
CA GLN A 479 -13.89 4.72 -11.57
C GLN A 479 -15.29 4.80 -12.19
N GLU A 480 -15.74 5.99 -12.59
CA GLU A 480 -17.03 6.20 -13.24
C GLU A 480 -17.07 5.58 -14.63
N LYS A 481 -15.98 5.68 -15.41
CA LYS A 481 -15.83 5.01 -16.69
C LYS A 481 -15.79 3.50 -16.53
N ALA A 482 -15.07 2.97 -15.54
CA ALA A 482 -15.08 1.54 -15.24
C ALA A 482 -16.47 1.05 -14.79
N ALA A 483 -17.22 1.86 -14.05
CA ALA A 483 -18.61 1.57 -13.68
C ALA A 483 -19.55 1.60 -14.90
N LYS A 484 -19.37 2.56 -15.82
CA LYS A 484 -20.12 2.65 -17.10
C LYS A 484 -19.78 1.49 -18.05
N GLU A 485 -18.51 1.10 -18.14
CA GLU A 485 -18.09 -0.09 -18.91
C GLU A 485 -18.66 -1.36 -18.29
N ALA A 486 -18.61 -1.51 -16.96
CA ALA A 486 -19.25 -2.63 -16.25
C ALA A 486 -20.79 -2.67 -16.41
N ALA A 487 -21.44 -1.51 -16.56
CA ALA A 487 -22.87 -1.41 -16.87
C ALA A 487 -23.21 -1.71 -18.35
N ASN A 488 -22.25 -1.53 -19.27
CA ASN A 488 -22.41 -1.81 -20.70
C ASN A 488 -22.06 -3.25 -21.09
N VAL A 489 -21.47 -4.06 -20.20
CA VAL A 489 -21.30 -5.50 -20.42
C VAL A 489 -22.66 -6.18 -20.23
N ASP A 490 -23.31 -6.51 -21.34
CA ASP A 490 -24.55 -7.30 -21.34
C ASP A 490 -24.25 -8.75 -20.94
N LEU A 491 -24.44 -9.08 -19.66
CA LEU A 491 -24.27 -10.42 -19.10
C LEU A 491 -25.14 -11.48 -19.80
N SER A 492 -26.22 -11.11 -20.49
CA SER A 492 -27.09 -12.07 -21.19
C SER A 492 -26.43 -12.67 -22.44
N SER A 493 -25.56 -11.91 -23.09
CA SER A 493 -24.85 -12.35 -24.31
C SER A 493 -23.82 -13.46 -24.04
N GLN A 494 -23.22 -13.48 -22.85
CA GLN A 494 -22.16 -14.42 -22.46
C GLN A 494 -22.72 -15.79 -21.98
N TRP A 495 -24.04 -15.90 -21.83
CA TRP A 495 -24.73 -17.05 -21.22
C TRP A 495 -25.29 -18.07 -22.23
N ASN A 496 -25.26 -17.75 -23.53
CA ASN A 496 -25.98 -18.50 -24.59
C ASN A 496 -25.13 -19.45 -25.46
N ASP A 497 -23.85 -19.71 -25.13
CA ASP A 497 -23.06 -20.78 -25.78
C ASP A 497 -22.52 -21.82 -24.77
N PRO A 498 -23.25 -22.95 -24.58
CA PRO A 498 -22.81 -24.04 -23.70
C PRO A 498 -21.78 -25.01 -24.33
N MET A 499 -21.39 -24.86 -25.60
CA MET A 499 -20.51 -25.82 -26.31
C MET A 499 -19.09 -25.33 -26.62
N ALA A 500 -18.79 -24.03 -26.48
CA ALA A 500 -17.44 -23.50 -26.68
C ALA A 500 -16.40 -24.01 -25.64
N GLN A 501 -16.83 -24.44 -24.45
CA GLN A 501 -15.97 -24.47 -23.25
C GLN A 501 -14.88 -25.56 -23.16
N GLN A 502 -14.78 -26.52 -24.11
CA GLN A 502 -13.85 -27.66 -23.91
C GLN A 502 -12.90 -28.03 -25.08
N ARG A 503 -12.87 -27.26 -26.17
CA ARG A 503 -11.84 -27.46 -27.23
C ARG A 503 -11.12 -26.21 -27.74
N GLN A 504 -11.55 -25.00 -27.35
CA GLN A 504 -10.91 -23.75 -27.80
C GLN A 504 -9.79 -23.24 -26.88
N PHE A 505 -9.80 -23.56 -25.57
CA PHE A 505 -8.83 -22.97 -24.62
C PHE A 505 -7.35 -23.27 -24.92
N ALA A 506 -7.05 -24.36 -25.64
CA ALA A 506 -5.68 -24.72 -26.04
C ALA A 506 -5.31 -24.30 -27.48
N SER A 507 -6.28 -24.16 -28.40
CA SER A 507 -6.05 -23.62 -29.75
C SER A 507 -5.92 -22.09 -29.71
N ASP A 508 -6.76 -21.45 -28.91
CA ASP A 508 -6.92 -20.01 -28.94
C ASP A 508 -5.78 -19.33 -28.17
N LEU A 509 -5.20 -19.99 -27.16
CA LEU A 509 -3.93 -19.55 -26.56
C LEU A 509 -2.76 -19.50 -27.58
N ARG A 510 -2.88 -20.23 -28.70
CA ARG A 510 -1.87 -20.26 -29.77
C ARG A 510 -2.21 -19.32 -30.93
N ASN A 511 -3.49 -19.12 -31.25
CA ASN A 511 -3.95 -18.27 -32.36
C ASN A 511 -4.34 -16.82 -31.97
N THR A 512 -4.72 -16.54 -30.72
CA THR A 512 -4.97 -15.14 -30.24
C THR A 512 -3.70 -14.30 -30.19
N ARG A 513 -2.52 -14.92 -30.18
CA ARG A 513 -1.21 -14.24 -30.33
C ARG A 513 -1.04 -13.52 -31.68
N THR A 514 -1.94 -13.72 -32.64
CA THR A 514 -1.79 -13.19 -34.00
C THR A 514 -2.84 -12.18 -34.45
N ASN A 515 -4.00 -12.00 -33.80
CA ASN A 515 -5.04 -11.10 -34.36
C ASN A 515 -6.13 -10.51 -33.43
N GLU A 516 -6.02 -10.53 -32.10
CA GLU A 516 -6.87 -9.65 -31.27
C GLU A 516 -6.18 -8.30 -30.98
N PRO A 517 -6.87 -7.16 -31.15
CA PRO A 517 -6.35 -5.87 -30.75
C PRO A 517 -6.42 -5.76 -29.22
N SER A 518 -5.31 -6.06 -28.55
CA SER A 518 -5.09 -5.67 -27.15
C SER A 518 -5.57 -4.23 -26.95
N GLN A 519 -6.45 -4.01 -25.95
CA GLN A 519 -6.99 -2.68 -25.61
C GLN A 519 -5.89 -1.63 -25.77
N ALA A 520 -6.11 -0.71 -26.70
CA ALA A 520 -5.01 0.00 -27.33
C ALA A 520 -4.24 0.81 -26.29
N LEU A 521 -3.00 0.37 -26.00
CA LEU A 521 -1.96 1.26 -25.45
C LEU A 521 -2.07 2.59 -26.21
N PRO A 522 -2.16 3.74 -25.50
CA PRO A 522 -2.24 5.05 -26.14
C PRO A 522 -1.20 5.16 -27.25
N GLU A 523 -1.54 5.75 -28.39
CA GLU A 523 -0.69 5.69 -29.59
C GLU A 523 0.71 6.24 -29.33
N TRP A 524 0.83 7.28 -28.50
CA TRP A 524 2.12 7.80 -28.03
C TRP A 524 2.97 6.74 -27.28
N LYS A 525 2.35 5.82 -26.53
CA LYS A 525 3.04 4.66 -25.92
C LYS A 525 3.39 3.60 -26.95
N LYS A 526 2.54 3.31 -27.95
CA LYS A 526 2.85 2.35 -29.03
C LYS A 526 4.06 2.79 -29.86
N ILE A 527 4.11 4.08 -30.21
CA ILE A 527 5.26 4.72 -30.87
C ILE A 527 6.53 4.57 -30.01
N SER A 528 6.40 4.62 -28.69
CA SER A 528 7.53 4.45 -27.76
C SER A 528 8.03 3.00 -27.62
N THR A 529 7.22 1.96 -27.88
CA THR A 529 7.56 0.55 -27.58
C THR A 529 7.97 -0.33 -28.76
N ASN A 530 7.58 -0.02 -30.01
CA ASN A 530 7.88 -0.89 -31.16
C ASN A 530 9.38 -0.95 -31.46
N SER A 531 10.00 -2.12 -31.32
CA SER A 531 11.46 -2.26 -31.29
C SER A 531 12.08 -2.65 -32.64
N ARG A 532 13.12 -1.92 -33.05
CA ARG A 532 14.21 -2.41 -33.92
C ARG A 532 15.51 -2.13 -33.17
N GLU A 533 16.46 -3.07 -33.17
CA GLU A 533 17.76 -2.85 -32.52
C GLU A 533 18.49 -1.69 -33.21
N THR A 534 18.75 -0.61 -32.47
CA THR A 534 19.37 0.62 -32.99
C THR A 534 20.67 0.98 -32.27
N SER A 535 21.65 1.43 -33.06
CA SER A 535 22.91 1.98 -32.58
C SER A 535 22.75 3.39 -32.02
N PHE A 536 23.48 3.72 -30.95
CA PHE A 536 23.51 5.08 -30.42
C PHE A 536 24.14 6.05 -31.44
N GLY A 537 23.38 7.06 -31.87
CA GLY A 537 23.84 8.14 -32.74
C GLY A 537 23.58 7.93 -34.23
N LYS A 538 23.62 9.04 -34.99
CA LYS A 538 23.54 9.02 -36.46
C LYS A 538 24.76 8.29 -37.04
N ARG A 539 24.54 7.37 -37.97
CA ARG A 539 25.57 6.96 -38.93
C ARG A 539 25.85 8.14 -39.85
N THR A 540 26.86 8.92 -39.51
CA THR A 540 27.37 10.00 -40.36
C THR A 540 28.25 9.43 -41.47
N ASN A 541 28.16 10.02 -42.67
CA ASN A 541 29.02 9.65 -43.80
C ASN A 541 30.45 10.21 -43.68
N MET A 542 30.72 11.07 -42.68
CA MET A 542 32.07 11.57 -42.38
C MET A 542 32.89 10.52 -41.63
N SER A 543 34.19 10.47 -41.90
CA SER A 543 35.11 9.66 -41.12
C SER A 543 35.21 10.17 -39.67
N ILE A 544 35.49 9.26 -38.73
CA ILE A 544 35.68 9.59 -37.31
C ILE A 544 36.72 10.71 -37.11
N LYS A 545 37.78 10.72 -37.94
CA LYS A 545 38.81 11.76 -37.90
C LYS A 545 38.26 13.13 -38.25
N GLU A 546 37.54 13.26 -39.37
CA GLU A 546 36.92 14.54 -39.78
C GLU A 546 35.88 15.03 -38.76
N GLN A 547 35.18 14.11 -38.07
CA GLN A 547 34.30 14.47 -36.96
C GLN A 547 35.08 15.11 -35.80
N ARG A 548 36.17 14.46 -35.36
CA ARG A 548 37.04 14.96 -34.27
C ARG A 548 37.63 16.32 -34.61
N GLU A 549 38.12 16.50 -35.84
CA GLU A 549 38.68 17.76 -36.34
C GLU A 549 37.63 18.89 -36.43
N SER A 550 36.35 18.55 -36.60
CA SER A 550 35.26 19.53 -36.60
C SER A 550 34.96 20.12 -35.21
N LEU A 551 35.27 19.42 -34.12
CA LEU A 551 34.88 19.86 -32.77
C LEU A 551 35.62 21.14 -32.34
N PRO A 552 34.95 22.09 -31.63
CA PRO A 552 35.58 23.36 -31.22
C PRO A 552 36.90 23.20 -30.49
N VAL A 553 37.01 22.23 -29.59
CA VAL A 553 38.22 21.93 -28.81
C VAL A 553 39.43 21.59 -29.70
N PHE A 554 39.24 21.04 -30.91
CA PHE A 554 40.36 20.69 -31.79
C PHE A 554 41.17 21.91 -32.23
N LYS A 555 40.51 23.04 -32.50
CA LYS A 555 41.19 24.31 -32.85
C LYS A 555 42.14 24.80 -31.75
N PHE A 556 41.84 24.45 -30.50
CA PHE A 556 42.58 24.86 -29.32
C PHE A 556 43.49 23.75 -28.74
N ARG A 557 43.57 22.58 -29.41
CA ARG A 557 44.29 21.38 -28.94
C ARG A 557 45.72 21.67 -28.49
N ASN A 558 46.49 22.38 -29.30
CA ASN A 558 47.91 22.65 -29.00
C ASN A 558 48.05 23.61 -27.80
N GLN A 559 47.26 24.69 -27.76
CA GLN A 559 47.24 25.65 -26.64
C GLN A 559 46.78 25.00 -25.34
N LEU A 560 45.81 24.09 -25.40
CA LEU A 560 45.34 23.32 -24.26
C LEU A 560 46.43 22.39 -23.71
N LEU A 561 47.13 21.66 -24.58
CA LEU A 561 48.23 20.77 -24.17
C LEU A 561 49.41 21.56 -23.57
N GLU A 562 49.74 22.72 -24.12
CA GLU A 562 50.74 23.65 -23.58
C GLU A 562 50.32 24.19 -22.19
N ALA A 563 49.05 24.58 -22.03
CA ALA A 563 48.51 25.03 -20.74
C ALA A 563 48.54 23.93 -19.67
N ILE A 564 48.21 22.68 -20.03
CA ILE A 564 48.26 21.50 -19.15
C ILE A 564 49.70 21.13 -18.80
N ALA A 565 50.64 21.21 -19.74
CA ALA A 565 52.07 20.99 -19.46
C ALA A 565 52.60 22.01 -18.44
N THR A 566 52.28 23.28 -18.65
CA THR A 566 52.76 24.41 -17.83
C THR A 566 52.16 24.43 -16.41
N HIS A 567 50.86 24.16 -16.26
CA HIS A 567 50.16 24.31 -14.97
C HIS A 567 49.83 22.96 -14.33
N GLN A 568 49.88 22.88 -13.00
CA GLN A 568 49.47 21.66 -12.29
C GLN A 568 47.94 21.52 -12.24
N ILE A 569 47.24 22.64 -12.06
CA ILE A 569 45.78 22.73 -12.00
C ILE A 569 45.31 23.65 -13.12
N LEU A 570 44.33 23.21 -13.91
CA LEU A 570 43.73 23.99 -14.99
C LEU A 570 42.20 23.89 -14.92
N ILE A 571 41.52 25.04 -14.93
CA ILE A 571 40.06 25.09 -15.09
C ILE A 571 39.77 25.24 -16.58
N VAL A 572 38.95 24.36 -17.14
CA VAL A 572 38.56 24.40 -18.55
C VAL A 572 37.07 24.68 -18.65
N VAL A 573 36.74 25.88 -19.10
CA VAL A 573 35.37 26.33 -19.34
C VAL A 573 35.04 26.12 -20.81
N GLY A 574 33.84 25.64 -21.11
CA GLY A 574 33.33 25.66 -22.48
C GLY A 574 31.97 25.01 -22.58
N ASP A 575 31.20 25.41 -23.59
CA ASP A 575 29.82 24.95 -23.74
C ASP A 575 29.73 23.42 -23.89
N THR A 576 28.60 22.87 -23.48
CA THR A 576 28.27 21.46 -23.75
C THR A 576 28.26 21.18 -25.26
N GLY A 577 28.87 20.08 -25.69
CA GLY A 577 29.04 19.76 -27.12
C GLY A 577 30.30 20.32 -27.77
N SER A 578 31.12 21.13 -27.06
CA SER A 578 32.42 21.61 -27.57
C SER A 578 33.51 20.54 -27.72
N GLY A 579 33.26 19.32 -27.19
CA GLY A 579 34.18 18.18 -27.26
C GLY A 579 35.05 17.94 -26.02
N LYS A 580 34.86 18.70 -24.93
CA LYS A 580 35.67 18.59 -23.68
C LYS A 580 35.89 17.12 -23.26
N THR A 581 34.81 16.45 -22.85
CA THR A 581 34.84 15.11 -22.27
C THR A 581 35.37 14.04 -23.21
N THR A 582 35.01 14.11 -24.50
CA THR A 582 35.38 13.06 -25.47
C THR A 582 36.80 13.24 -25.98
N GLN A 583 37.25 14.47 -26.24
CA GLN A 583 38.54 14.72 -26.90
C GLN A 583 39.69 15.01 -25.94
N MET A 584 39.45 15.66 -24.79
CA MET A 584 40.56 16.07 -23.91
C MET A 584 41.32 14.87 -23.33
N THR A 585 40.59 13.81 -22.95
CA THR A 585 41.15 12.53 -22.51
C THR A 585 41.98 11.85 -23.61
N GLN A 586 41.51 11.90 -24.87
CA GLN A 586 42.26 11.40 -26.02
C GLN A 586 43.53 12.23 -26.26
N TYR A 587 43.47 13.57 -26.20
CA TYR A 587 44.64 14.44 -26.38
C TYR A 587 45.68 14.25 -25.26
N LEU A 588 45.25 14.00 -24.02
CA LEU A 588 46.14 13.64 -22.92
C LEU A 588 46.85 12.29 -23.16
N ALA A 589 46.13 11.29 -23.66
CA ALA A 589 46.70 9.98 -23.99
C ALA A 589 47.68 10.08 -25.18
N GLU A 590 47.34 10.87 -26.21
CA GLU A 590 48.20 11.20 -27.36
C GLU A 590 49.46 11.98 -26.94
N ALA A 591 49.36 12.84 -25.92
CA ALA A 591 50.48 13.57 -25.33
C ALA A 591 51.33 12.74 -24.35
N GLY A 592 51.04 11.45 -24.18
CA GLY A 592 51.86 10.51 -23.41
C GLY A 592 51.49 10.35 -21.93
N TYR A 593 50.53 11.12 -21.40
CA TYR A 593 50.09 10.97 -20.00
C TYR A 593 49.49 9.58 -19.70
N GLY A 594 49.01 8.88 -20.72
CA GLY A 594 48.42 7.53 -20.63
C GLY A 594 49.39 6.37 -20.92
N ASN A 595 50.71 6.58 -20.87
CA ASN A 595 51.68 5.55 -21.26
C ASN A 595 52.17 4.67 -20.10
N GLU A 596 52.47 5.27 -18.95
CA GLU A 596 52.93 4.56 -17.73
C GLU A 596 51.84 4.47 -16.66
N LEU A 597 50.91 5.42 -16.66
CA LEU A 597 49.84 5.58 -15.67
C LEU A 597 48.51 5.86 -16.37
N VAL A 598 47.41 5.72 -15.62
CA VAL A 598 46.04 5.87 -16.14
C VAL A 598 45.59 7.34 -16.13
N ILE A 599 44.85 7.75 -17.15
CA ILE A 599 44.12 9.02 -17.18
C ILE A 599 42.71 8.75 -16.62
N GLY A 600 42.39 9.38 -15.48
CA GLY A 600 41.08 9.28 -14.85
C GLY A 600 40.16 10.42 -15.25
N CYS A 601 39.00 10.13 -15.83
CA CYS A 601 37.94 11.12 -16.03
C CYS A 601 36.74 10.78 -15.15
N THR A 602 36.36 11.67 -14.24
CA THR A 602 35.14 11.48 -13.46
C THR A 602 33.92 12.05 -14.19
N GLN A 603 32.74 11.58 -13.79
CA GLN A 603 31.43 12.00 -14.27
C GLN A 603 30.44 11.89 -13.10
N PRO A 604 29.58 12.89 -12.85
CA PRO A 604 28.58 12.78 -11.79
C PRO A 604 27.55 11.66 -12.08
N ARG A 605 27.29 11.36 -13.37
CA ARG A 605 26.21 10.43 -13.77
C ARG A 605 26.74 9.13 -14.38
N ARG A 606 26.27 7.99 -13.84
CA ARG A 606 26.59 6.62 -14.31
C ARG A 606 26.39 6.44 -15.82
N VAL A 607 25.25 6.90 -16.36
CA VAL A 607 24.93 6.76 -17.78
C VAL A 607 25.89 7.56 -18.67
N ALA A 608 26.32 8.74 -18.22
CA ALA A 608 27.31 9.56 -18.95
C ALA A 608 28.69 8.88 -18.96
N ALA A 609 29.16 8.37 -17.82
CA ALA A 609 30.41 7.61 -17.75
C ALA A 609 30.42 6.43 -18.75
N MET A 610 29.34 5.64 -18.79
CA MET A 610 29.21 4.50 -19.71
C MET A 610 29.14 4.92 -21.18
N SER A 611 28.32 5.93 -21.52
CA SER A 611 28.10 6.35 -22.90
C SER A 611 29.31 7.05 -23.50
N VAL A 612 29.98 7.91 -22.72
CA VAL A 612 31.23 8.56 -23.11
C VAL A 612 32.34 7.54 -23.29
N ALA A 613 32.54 6.62 -22.33
CA ALA A 613 33.56 5.58 -22.47
C ALA A 613 33.34 4.71 -23.70
N LYS A 614 32.10 4.30 -23.98
CA LYS A 614 31.75 3.57 -25.20
C LYS A 614 32.05 4.39 -26.46
N ARG A 615 31.64 5.67 -26.49
CA ARG A 615 31.88 6.56 -27.63
C ARG A 615 33.37 6.80 -27.88
N VAL A 616 34.17 6.98 -26.83
CA VAL A 616 35.62 7.17 -26.96
C VAL A 616 36.32 5.86 -27.37
N ALA A 617 35.87 4.70 -26.90
CA ALA A 617 36.36 3.42 -27.40
C ALA A 617 36.08 3.25 -28.92
N GLU A 618 34.88 3.63 -29.38
CA GLU A 618 34.51 3.67 -30.80
C GLU A 618 35.35 4.69 -31.61
N GLU A 619 35.67 5.86 -31.04
CA GLU A 619 36.49 6.89 -31.70
C GLU A 619 37.99 6.55 -31.77
N VAL A 620 38.52 5.84 -30.77
CA VAL A 620 39.91 5.34 -30.74
C VAL A 620 40.07 4.06 -31.57
N GLY A 621 38.98 3.31 -31.77
CA GLY A 621 38.98 2.05 -32.52
C GLY A 621 39.30 0.81 -31.67
N CYS A 622 39.14 0.89 -30.34
CA CYS A 622 39.39 -0.22 -29.42
C CYS A 622 38.09 -0.86 -28.89
N THR A 623 38.14 -2.11 -28.46
CA THR A 623 37.04 -2.72 -27.71
C THR A 623 36.96 -2.12 -26.30
N LEU A 624 35.75 -1.69 -25.90
CA LEU A 624 35.47 -1.19 -24.55
C LEU A 624 35.88 -2.23 -23.49
N GLY A 625 36.75 -1.81 -22.58
CA GLY A 625 37.37 -2.66 -21.56
C GLY A 625 38.87 -2.89 -21.77
N ASN A 626 39.41 -2.59 -22.96
CA ASN A 626 40.85 -2.60 -23.24
C ASN A 626 41.45 -1.21 -22.91
N GLU A 627 42.04 -0.51 -23.89
CA GLU A 627 42.65 0.83 -23.69
C GLU A 627 41.70 1.88 -23.10
N VAL A 628 40.41 1.80 -23.44
CA VAL A 628 39.35 2.66 -22.90
C VAL A 628 38.39 1.79 -22.08
N GLY A 629 38.23 2.12 -20.81
CA GLY A 629 37.36 1.41 -19.88
C GLY A 629 36.52 2.34 -19.00
N TYR A 630 35.60 1.76 -18.23
CA TYR A 630 34.92 2.49 -17.17
C TYR A 630 34.71 1.69 -15.89
N THR A 631 34.63 2.40 -14.77
CA THR A 631 34.28 1.83 -13.46
C THR A 631 33.20 2.68 -12.79
N ILE A 632 32.03 2.11 -12.56
CA ILE A 632 30.90 2.76 -11.88
C ILE A 632 30.47 1.91 -10.68
N ARG A 633 29.65 2.46 -9.78
CA ARG A 633 29.10 1.66 -8.65
C ARG A 633 28.39 0.41 -9.21
N PHE A 634 28.88 -0.75 -8.80
CA PHE A 634 28.41 -2.10 -9.15
C PHE A 634 28.68 -2.60 -10.58
N GLU A 635 29.51 -1.91 -11.39
CA GLU A 635 29.91 -2.40 -12.71
C GLU A 635 31.32 -1.87 -13.07
N ASP A 636 32.24 -2.78 -13.37
CA ASP A 636 33.62 -2.45 -13.76
C ASP A 636 33.96 -3.13 -15.10
N LYS A 637 34.46 -2.33 -16.05
CA LYS A 637 34.89 -2.74 -17.38
C LYS A 637 36.22 -2.06 -17.66
N THR A 638 37.23 -2.53 -16.97
CA THR A 638 38.64 -2.14 -17.10
C THR A 638 39.52 -3.38 -17.17
N SER A 639 40.70 -3.23 -17.75
CA SER A 639 41.76 -4.24 -17.81
C SER A 639 43.10 -3.63 -17.34
N PRO A 640 44.15 -4.43 -17.14
CA PRO A 640 45.50 -3.90 -16.91
C PRO A 640 46.01 -2.98 -18.03
N ASP A 641 45.47 -3.13 -19.25
CA ASP A 641 45.82 -2.33 -20.43
C ASP A 641 45.00 -1.02 -20.55
N THR A 642 44.11 -0.72 -19.60
CA THR A 642 43.28 0.49 -19.64
C THR A 642 44.10 1.76 -19.37
N ARG A 643 44.23 2.60 -20.41
CA ARG A 643 44.94 3.89 -20.40
C ARG A 643 44.01 5.05 -20.07
N ILE A 644 42.75 5.00 -20.52
CA ILE A 644 41.72 6.00 -20.23
C ILE A 644 40.58 5.32 -19.45
N LYS A 645 40.38 5.75 -18.20
CA LYS A 645 39.36 5.22 -17.29
C LYS A 645 38.32 6.28 -16.96
N TYR A 646 37.11 6.10 -17.46
CA TYR A 646 35.95 6.88 -17.05
C TYR A 646 35.35 6.31 -15.77
N MET A 647 34.97 7.15 -14.80
CA MET A 647 34.38 6.66 -13.56
C MET A 647 33.38 7.64 -12.98
N THR A 648 32.54 7.16 -12.04
CA THR A 648 31.75 8.09 -11.22
C THR A 648 32.59 8.70 -10.10
N ASP A 649 32.31 9.93 -9.71
CA ASP A 649 33.01 10.65 -8.62
C ASP A 649 33.19 9.79 -7.34
N GLY A 650 32.11 9.14 -6.88
CA GLY A 650 32.14 8.24 -5.71
C GLY A 650 32.90 6.90 -5.89
N ILE A 651 33.42 6.62 -7.10
CA ILE A 651 34.42 5.55 -7.32
C ILE A 651 35.81 6.10 -7.08
N LEU A 652 36.16 7.26 -7.65
CA LEU A 652 37.45 7.92 -7.39
C LEU A 652 37.63 8.18 -5.89
N GLN A 653 36.57 8.65 -5.21
CA GLN A 653 36.58 8.88 -3.76
C GLN A 653 36.91 7.61 -2.94
N ARG A 654 36.45 6.43 -3.40
CA ARG A 654 36.81 5.14 -2.79
C ARG A 654 38.22 4.70 -3.14
N GLU A 655 38.70 5.02 -4.34
CA GLU A 655 40.09 4.74 -4.70
C GLU A 655 41.06 5.60 -3.88
N ILE A 656 40.70 6.84 -3.51
CA ILE A 656 41.45 7.67 -2.54
C ILE A 656 41.47 7.05 -1.14
N LEU A 657 40.40 6.38 -0.70
CA LEU A 657 40.35 5.69 0.60
C LEU A 657 41.40 4.56 0.66
N LEU A 658 41.60 3.84 -0.44
CA LEU A 658 42.54 2.73 -0.55
C LEU A 658 43.97 3.18 -0.90
N ASP A 659 44.11 4.24 -1.69
CA ASP A 659 45.36 4.86 -2.10
C ASP A 659 45.25 6.39 -2.06
N PRO A 660 45.57 7.03 -0.90
CA PRO A 660 45.49 8.47 -0.74
C PRO A 660 46.44 9.29 -1.64
N MET A 661 47.42 8.62 -2.27
CA MET A 661 48.40 9.24 -3.17
C MET A 661 48.00 9.13 -4.65
N LEU A 662 46.97 8.35 -4.96
CA LEU A 662 46.48 8.08 -6.32
C LEU A 662 47.63 7.68 -7.27
N SER A 663 48.48 6.77 -6.83
CA SER A 663 49.71 6.36 -7.52
C SER A 663 49.46 5.78 -8.90
N LYS A 664 48.25 5.29 -9.17
CA LYS A 664 47.83 4.75 -10.47
C LYS A 664 47.57 5.80 -11.56
N TYR A 665 47.45 7.07 -11.19
CA TYR A 665 46.95 8.13 -12.07
C TYR A 665 48.02 9.19 -12.40
N SER A 666 48.15 9.56 -13.67
CA SER A 666 48.98 10.70 -14.09
C SER A 666 48.20 12.02 -14.07
N CYS A 667 46.98 11.97 -14.61
CA CYS A 667 46.09 13.11 -14.76
C CYS A 667 44.67 12.71 -14.34
N ILE A 668 44.02 13.60 -13.57
CA ILE A 668 42.61 13.48 -13.18
C ILE A 668 41.84 14.64 -13.78
N MET A 669 40.75 14.32 -14.48
CA MET A 669 39.80 15.26 -15.03
C MET A 669 38.48 15.13 -14.27
N LEU A 670 38.10 16.16 -13.52
CA LEU A 670 36.80 16.28 -12.86
C LEU A 670 35.84 16.99 -13.80
N ASP A 671 34.91 16.25 -14.40
CA ASP A 671 33.99 16.79 -15.41
C ASP A 671 32.60 17.07 -14.88
N GLU A 672 31.93 18.02 -15.53
CA GLU A 672 30.65 18.61 -15.10
C GLU A 672 30.67 19.06 -13.63
N ALA A 673 31.81 19.62 -13.19
CA ALA A 673 32.06 20.13 -11.84
C ALA A 673 31.01 21.12 -11.31
N HIS A 674 30.22 21.71 -12.21
CA HIS A 674 29.10 22.60 -11.92
C HIS A 674 27.85 21.88 -11.38
N GLU A 675 27.73 20.55 -11.48
CA GLU A 675 26.66 19.79 -10.81
C GLU A 675 26.84 19.77 -9.28
N ARG A 676 28.04 20.10 -8.76
CA ARG A 676 28.36 20.30 -7.32
C ARG A 676 27.82 19.18 -6.42
N THR A 677 28.12 17.93 -6.81
CA THR A 677 27.71 16.74 -6.04
C THR A 677 28.55 16.60 -4.77
N ILE A 678 28.04 15.87 -3.78
CA ILE A 678 28.75 15.64 -2.51
C ILE A 678 30.12 14.98 -2.73
N ALA A 679 30.19 14.04 -3.67
CA ALA A 679 31.44 13.37 -4.02
C ALA A 679 32.41 14.34 -4.70
N THR A 680 31.93 15.21 -5.60
CA THR A 680 32.76 16.22 -6.29
C THR A 680 33.37 17.21 -5.29
N ASP A 681 32.57 17.73 -4.36
CA ASP A 681 33.01 18.72 -3.37
C ASP A 681 34.03 18.16 -2.38
N VAL A 682 33.86 16.89 -1.97
CA VAL A 682 34.87 16.19 -1.16
C VAL A 682 36.13 15.88 -1.96
N LEU A 683 35.99 15.48 -3.24
CA LEU A 683 37.14 15.27 -4.13
C LEU A 683 37.96 16.54 -4.31
N PHE A 684 37.35 17.73 -4.38
CA PHE A 684 38.10 18.99 -4.43
C PHE A 684 39.04 19.16 -3.22
N GLY A 685 38.53 19.01 -2.00
CA GLY A 685 39.34 19.14 -0.78
C GLY A 685 40.40 18.04 -0.61
N LEU A 686 40.10 16.82 -1.07
CA LEU A 686 41.07 15.71 -1.07
C LEU A 686 42.18 15.93 -2.10
N LEU A 687 41.82 16.20 -3.36
CA LEU A 687 42.79 16.39 -4.45
C LEU A 687 43.64 17.64 -4.23
N LYS A 688 43.09 18.73 -3.67
CA LYS A 688 43.83 19.93 -3.25
C LYS A 688 44.90 19.64 -2.17
N LYS A 689 44.71 18.58 -1.35
CA LYS A 689 45.73 18.06 -0.43
C LYS A 689 46.70 17.10 -1.12
N THR A 690 46.25 16.23 -2.02
CA THR A 690 47.11 15.29 -2.77
C THR A 690 48.06 16.01 -3.74
N LEU A 691 47.60 17.06 -4.44
CA LEU A 691 48.42 17.91 -5.33
C LEU A 691 49.62 18.54 -4.62
N LYS A 692 49.50 18.89 -3.33
CA LYS A 692 50.64 19.39 -2.53
C LYS A 692 51.70 18.33 -2.27
N ARG A 693 51.34 17.05 -2.31
CA ARG A 693 52.24 15.90 -2.09
C ARG A 693 52.76 15.30 -3.39
N ARG A 694 51.99 15.38 -4.47
CA ARG A 694 52.34 14.98 -5.85
C ARG A 694 52.35 16.19 -6.80
N PRO A 695 53.49 16.91 -6.92
CA PRO A 695 53.63 18.02 -7.88
C PRO A 695 53.60 17.54 -9.35
N ASP A 696 53.85 16.25 -9.57
CA ASP A 696 53.81 15.56 -10.87
C ASP A 696 52.39 15.27 -11.37
N MET A 697 51.41 15.13 -10.47
CA MET A 697 50.02 14.86 -10.84
C MET A 697 49.33 16.11 -11.40
N LYS A 698 48.62 15.95 -12.53
CA LYS A 698 47.81 17.02 -13.13
C LYS A 698 46.34 16.91 -12.73
N LEU A 699 45.70 18.06 -12.46
CA LEU A 699 44.26 18.17 -12.21
C LEU A 699 43.62 19.11 -13.24
N ILE A 700 42.59 18.63 -13.91
CA ILE A 700 41.78 19.41 -14.84
C ILE A 700 40.36 19.45 -14.29
N VAL A 701 39.78 20.64 -14.14
CA VAL A 701 38.40 20.83 -13.71
C VAL A 701 37.61 21.38 -14.88
N THR A 702 36.74 20.57 -15.49
CA THR A 702 35.91 21.00 -16.61
C THR A 702 34.53 21.45 -16.16
N SER A 703 34.10 22.62 -16.65
CA SER A 703 32.80 23.21 -16.37
C SER A 703 32.14 23.73 -17.65
N ALA A 704 30.81 23.79 -17.63
CA ALA A 704 29.98 24.41 -18.68
C ALA A 704 29.33 25.73 -18.21
N THR A 705 29.77 26.28 -17.06
CA THR A 705 29.16 27.47 -16.45
C THR A 705 30.18 28.57 -16.16
N LEU A 706 29.66 29.80 -16.04
CA LEU A 706 30.42 31.03 -15.78
C LEU A 706 31.00 31.14 -14.35
N ASP A 707 30.71 30.20 -13.44
CA ASP A 707 31.16 30.23 -12.04
C ASP A 707 32.66 29.86 -11.85
N ALA A 708 33.43 29.94 -12.94
CA ALA A 708 34.84 29.56 -13.04
C ALA A 708 35.75 30.35 -12.09
N ASP A 709 35.40 31.60 -11.78
CA ASP A 709 36.16 32.45 -10.87
C ASP A 709 36.21 31.88 -9.45
N LYS A 710 35.10 31.32 -8.94
CA LYS A 710 35.06 30.68 -7.62
C LYS A 710 35.95 29.43 -7.58
N PHE A 711 35.90 28.62 -8.65
CA PHE A 711 36.78 27.46 -8.76
C PHE A 711 38.25 27.90 -8.81
N SER A 712 38.56 28.98 -9.54
CA SER A 712 39.93 29.52 -9.62
C SER A 712 40.41 29.98 -8.26
N GLU A 713 39.63 30.81 -7.57
CA GLU A 713 39.95 31.29 -6.21
C GLU A 713 40.18 30.13 -5.24
N TYR A 714 39.29 29.13 -5.23
CA TYR A 714 39.44 27.94 -4.40
C TYR A 714 40.72 27.13 -4.72
N PHE A 715 41.12 27.03 -5.99
CA PHE A 715 42.33 26.35 -6.45
C PHE A 715 43.54 27.29 -6.62
N TYR A 716 43.76 28.20 -5.67
CA TYR A 716 44.94 29.08 -5.60
C TYR A 716 45.07 30.09 -6.76
N LYS A 717 43.95 30.57 -7.30
CA LYS A 717 43.88 31.44 -8.48
C LYS A 717 44.49 30.80 -9.73
N CYS A 718 44.21 29.50 -9.94
CA CYS A 718 44.68 28.77 -11.11
C CYS A 718 44.06 29.30 -12.41
N PRO A 719 44.75 29.16 -13.57
CA PRO A 719 44.28 29.72 -14.83
C PRO A 719 42.98 29.09 -15.33
N ILE A 720 42.16 29.92 -15.96
CA ILE A 720 40.91 29.56 -16.61
C ILE A 720 41.15 29.54 -18.12
N PHE A 721 40.98 28.38 -18.75
CA PHE A 721 41.05 28.18 -20.19
C PHE A 721 39.63 28.11 -20.78
N SER A 722 39.25 29.12 -21.55
CA SER A 722 37.91 29.18 -22.16
C SER A 722 37.91 28.66 -23.60
N ILE A 723 37.10 27.64 -23.86
CA ILE A 723 36.83 27.09 -25.20
C ILE A 723 35.51 27.68 -25.71
N PRO A 724 35.53 28.57 -26.73
CA PRO A 724 34.29 29.12 -27.29
C PRO A 724 33.45 27.99 -27.93
N GLY A 725 32.16 27.98 -27.58
CA GLY A 725 31.21 26.99 -28.06
C GLY A 725 30.80 27.17 -29.53
N ARG A 726 30.12 26.14 -30.07
CA ARG A 726 29.28 26.22 -31.28
C ARG A 726 27.82 26.47 -30.88
N THR A 727 27.59 27.44 -30.00
CA THR A 727 26.26 27.86 -29.57
C THR A 727 25.75 28.90 -30.57
N PHE A 728 24.68 28.55 -31.27
CA PHE A 728 23.89 29.50 -32.05
C PHE A 728 23.09 30.40 -31.10
N PRO A 729 22.76 31.65 -31.50
CA PRO A 729 21.97 32.54 -30.67
C PRO A 729 20.60 31.95 -30.35
N VAL A 730 20.16 32.13 -29.11
CA VAL A 730 18.84 31.73 -28.62
C VAL A 730 18.08 32.98 -28.19
N GLU A 731 16.92 33.21 -28.82
CA GLU A 731 16.00 34.27 -28.41
C GLU A 731 15.28 33.84 -27.12
N VAL A 732 15.29 34.67 -26.07
CA VAL A 732 14.68 34.35 -24.77
C VAL A 732 13.45 35.21 -24.56
N MET A 733 12.30 34.55 -24.49
CA MET A 733 10.99 35.17 -24.24
C MET A 733 10.58 34.88 -22.79
N TYR A 734 10.03 35.89 -22.09
CA TYR A 734 9.49 35.77 -20.74
C TYR A 734 7.97 36.00 -20.75
N SER A 735 7.23 35.37 -19.84
CA SER A 735 5.82 35.76 -19.62
C SER A 735 5.76 37.17 -19.03
N LYS A 736 4.68 37.89 -19.36
CA LYS A 736 4.43 39.24 -18.83
C LYS A 736 3.93 39.20 -17.39
N GLU A 737 3.17 38.16 -17.05
CA GLU A 737 2.52 37.96 -15.76
C GLU A 737 2.93 36.59 -15.18
N PRO A 738 2.90 36.41 -13.85
CA PRO A 738 3.23 35.13 -13.23
C PRO A 738 2.10 34.12 -13.41
N GLU A 739 2.38 33.02 -14.11
CA GLU A 739 1.44 31.91 -14.30
C GLU A 739 1.21 31.15 -12.98
N SER A 740 -0.05 30.96 -12.59
CA SER A 740 -0.42 30.18 -11.39
C SER A 740 -0.36 28.67 -11.61
N ASP A 741 -0.75 28.21 -12.81
CA ASP A 741 -0.66 26.82 -13.26
C ASP A 741 0.35 26.70 -14.40
N TYR A 742 1.62 26.57 -14.01
CA TYR A 742 2.74 26.42 -14.94
C TYR A 742 2.61 25.20 -15.86
N LEU A 743 1.84 24.18 -15.47
CA LEU A 743 1.67 22.97 -16.25
C LEU A 743 0.79 23.24 -17.46
N ASP A 744 -0.40 23.81 -17.28
CA ASP A 744 -1.28 24.08 -18.43
C ASP A 744 -0.69 25.16 -19.36
N ALA A 745 -0.12 26.23 -18.79
CA ALA A 745 0.60 27.26 -19.56
C ALA A 745 1.71 26.65 -20.44
N ALA A 746 2.44 25.65 -19.94
CA ALA A 746 3.44 24.92 -20.71
C ALA A 746 2.82 24.12 -21.86
N LEU A 747 1.72 23.40 -21.62
CA LEU A 747 1.05 22.61 -22.66
C LEU A 747 0.44 23.50 -23.73
N VAL A 748 -0.18 24.63 -23.36
CA VAL A 748 -0.67 25.64 -24.32
C VAL A 748 0.49 26.19 -25.15
N THR A 749 1.62 26.55 -24.53
CA THR A 749 2.82 27.04 -25.23
C THR A 749 3.37 26.02 -26.22
N VAL A 750 3.46 24.73 -25.85
CA VAL A 750 3.89 23.65 -26.76
C VAL A 750 2.97 23.54 -27.98
N MET A 751 1.64 23.59 -27.78
CA MET A 751 0.67 23.53 -28.87
C MET A 751 0.76 24.76 -29.78
N GLN A 752 0.95 25.96 -29.21
CA GLN A 752 1.13 27.20 -29.97
C GLN A 752 2.40 27.14 -30.84
N ILE A 753 3.53 26.72 -30.28
CA ILE A 753 4.80 26.55 -31.03
C ILE A 753 4.61 25.54 -32.17
N HIS A 754 3.92 24.42 -31.94
CA HIS A 754 3.68 23.42 -32.98
C HIS A 754 2.89 23.98 -34.18
N LEU A 755 1.89 24.82 -33.90
CA LEU A 755 0.98 25.40 -34.91
C LEU A 755 1.53 26.65 -35.61
N THR A 756 2.33 27.48 -34.93
CA THR A 756 2.71 28.82 -35.44
C THR A 756 4.18 28.99 -35.80
N GLU A 757 5.10 28.24 -35.18
CA GLU A 757 6.53 28.39 -35.40
C GLU A 757 7.04 27.41 -36.48
N PRO A 758 8.10 27.75 -37.23
CA PRO A 758 8.64 26.88 -38.28
C PRO A 758 9.23 25.56 -37.74
N ALA A 759 9.62 24.66 -38.66
CA ALA A 759 10.10 23.33 -38.33
C ALA A 759 11.28 23.32 -37.34
N GLY A 760 11.18 22.44 -36.34
CA GLY A 760 12.17 22.26 -35.28
C GLY A 760 11.54 21.61 -34.06
N ASP A 761 12.29 20.74 -33.38
CA ASP A 761 11.76 19.95 -32.26
C ASP A 761 11.68 20.79 -30.98
N ILE A 762 10.77 20.39 -30.09
CA ILE A 762 10.46 21.08 -28.84
C ILE A 762 11.00 20.26 -27.66
N LEU A 763 11.66 20.93 -26.70
CA LEU A 763 12.04 20.39 -25.40
C LEU A 763 11.28 21.12 -24.29
N LEU A 764 10.37 20.42 -23.62
CA LEU A 764 9.63 20.91 -22.47
C LEU A 764 10.25 20.36 -21.17
N PHE A 765 10.61 21.24 -20.23
CA PHE A 765 11.04 20.84 -18.89
C PHE A 765 9.85 20.72 -17.92
N LEU A 766 9.73 19.59 -17.21
CA LEU A 766 8.76 19.35 -16.13
C LEU A 766 9.46 18.75 -14.90
N THR A 767 8.78 18.74 -13.75
CA THR A 767 9.40 18.40 -12.45
C THR A 767 9.51 16.90 -12.20
N GLY A 768 8.57 16.09 -12.71
CA GLY A 768 8.51 14.67 -12.37
C GLY A 768 7.66 13.80 -13.28
N LYS A 769 7.75 12.48 -13.07
CA LYS A 769 7.08 11.45 -13.90
C LYS A 769 5.58 11.68 -14.07
N GLU A 770 4.87 12.02 -13.00
CA GLU A 770 3.41 12.11 -13.02
C GLU A 770 2.90 13.30 -13.83
N GLU A 771 3.58 14.44 -13.74
CA GLU A 771 3.35 15.58 -14.64
C GLU A 771 3.61 15.16 -16.09
N ILE A 772 4.76 14.53 -16.37
CA ILE A 772 5.15 14.11 -17.72
C ILE A 772 4.15 13.12 -18.33
N ASP A 773 3.81 12.04 -17.62
CA ASP A 773 2.87 11.02 -18.11
C ASP A 773 1.48 11.65 -18.37
N SER A 774 1.01 12.56 -17.51
CA SER A 774 -0.24 13.31 -17.70
C SER A 774 -0.18 14.30 -18.87
N SER A 775 0.93 15.04 -19.02
CA SER A 775 1.16 15.96 -20.13
C SER A 775 1.19 15.25 -21.48
N CYS A 776 1.80 14.06 -21.56
CA CYS A 776 1.77 13.24 -22.77
C CYS A 776 0.35 12.83 -23.15
N GLU A 777 -0.48 12.46 -22.15
CA GLU A 777 -1.88 12.10 -22.38
C GLU A 777 -2.69 13.33 -22.86
N ILE A 778 -2.57 14.49 -22.19
CA ILE A 778 -3.28 15.73 -22.55
C ILE A 778 -2.87 16.27 -23.93
N ILE A 779 -1.57 16.29 -24.27
CA ILE A 779 -1.11 16.72 -25.60
C ILE A 779 -1.63 15.75 -26.67
N SER A 780 -1.62 14.44 -26.41
CA SER A 780 -2.14 13.45 -27.35
C SER A 780 -3.65 13.62 -27.60
N GLU A 781 -4.42 13.97 -26.57
CA GLU A 781 -5.86 14.27 -26.69
C GLU A 781 -6.11 15.59 -27.43
N ARG A 782 -5.38 16.66 -27.10
CA ARG A 782 -5.44 17.96 -27.81
C ARG A 782 -5.09 17.82 -29.28
N MET A 783 -4.07 17.03 -29.63
CA MET A 783 -3.70 16.74 -31.03
C MET A 783 -4.81 15.97 -31.77
N LYS A 784 -5.49 15.02 -31.12
CA LYS A 784 -6.62 14.31 -31.72
C LYS A 784 -7.82 15.22 -31.99
N ALA A 785 -8.08 16.17 -31.10
CA ALA A 785 -9.17 17.14 -31.26
C ALA A 785 -8.95 18.14 -32.41
N LEU A 786 -7.69 18.42 -32.80
CA LEU A 786 -7.35 19.33 -33.90
C LEU A 786 -7.54 18.73 -35.31
N GLY A 787 -7.71 17.41 -35.42
CA GLY A 787 -7.96 16.73 -36.69
C GLY A 787 -6.75 16.63 -37.65
N PRO A 788 -6.96 16.10 -38.87
CA PRO A 788 -5.87 15.68 -39.76
C PRO A 788 -5.17 16.81 -40.53
N ASN A 789 -5.63 18.06 -40.39
CA ASN A 789 -5.05 19.22 -41.08
C ASN A 789 -3.79 19.77 -40.38
N VAL A 790 -3.45 19.26 -39.18
CA VAL A 790 -2.28 19.66 -38.41
C VAL A 790 -1.17 18.63 -38.59
N PRO A 791 0.11 19.03 -38.77
CA PRO A 791 1.24 18.09 -38.83
C PRO A 791 1.31 17.18 -37.61
N GLU A 792 1.73 15.93 -37.79
CA GLU A 792 1.81 14.95 -36.70
C GLU A 792 2.87 15.34 -35.65
N LEU A 793 2.53 15.13 -34.38
CA LEU A 793 3.35 15.47 -33.22
C LEU A 793 3.80 14.21 -32.48
N MET A 794 5.09 13.89 -32.57
CA MET A 794 5.70 12.74 -31.89
C MET A 794 6.05 13.10 -30.44
N ILE A 795 5.27 12.59 -29.49
CA ILE A 795 5.43 12.87 -28.06
C ILE A 795 6.34 11.81 -27.40
N LEU A 796 7.46 12.22 -26.80
CA LEU A 796 8.43 11.33 -26.14
C LEU A 796 8.75 11.80 -24.71
N PRO A 797 8.41 11.02 -23.65
CA PRO A 797 8.79 11.34 -22.27
C PRO A 797 10.25 10.94 -21.96
N ILE A 798 10.92 11.67 -21.06
CA ILE A 798 12.23 11.27 -20.51
C ILE A 798 12.39 11.63 -19.01
N TYR A 799 12.50 10.58 -18.19
CA TYR A 799 12.73 10.67 -16.74
C TYR A 799 13.57 9.47 -16.24
N GLY A 800 14.18 9.60 -15.05
CA GLY A 800 15.25 8.68 -14.62
C GLY A 800 14.85 7.21 -14.41
N ALA A 801 13.57 6.95 -14.16
CA ALA A 801 13.02 5.60 -14.02
C ALA A 801 12.57 4.96 -15.36
N LEU A 802 12.75 5.64 -16.49
CA LEU A 802 12.33 5.15 -17.81
C LEU A 802 13.27 4.04 -18.33
N PRO A 803 12.76 2.96 -18.95
CA PRO A 803 13.60 1.93 -19.55
C PRO A 803 14.53 2.48 -20.64
N SER A 804 15.76 1.99 -20.68
CA SER A 804 16.82 2.49 -21.57
C SER A 804 16.45 2.45 -23.07
N GLU A 805 15.67 1.46 -23.51
CA GLU A 805 15.19 1.33 -24.89
C GLU A 805 14.26 2.49 -25.31
N VAL A 806 13.38 2.93 -24.40
CA VAL A 806 12.49 4.07 -24.64
C VAL A 806 13.29 5.37 -24.57
N ALA A 807 14.23 5.45 -23.62
CA ALA A 807 15.13 6.59 -23.49
C ALA A 807 16.05 6.79 -24.72
N SER A 808 16.44 5.72 -25.43
CA SER A 808 17.26 5.86 -26.65
C SER A 808 16.51 6.48 -27.84
N ARG A 809 15.17 6.38 -27.91
CA ARG A 809 14.39 6.93 -29.03
C ARG A 809 14.46 8.45 -29.15
N ILE A 810 14.73 9.17 -28.05
CA ILE A 810 14.81 10.64 -28.07
C ILE A 810 15.92 11.15 -29.02
N PHE A 811 16.95 10.33 -29.26
CA PHE A 811 18.06 10.63 -30.17
C PHE A 811 17.75 10.31 -31.64
N GLU A 812 16.64 9.62 -31.93
CA GLU A 812 16.21 9.36 -33.30
C GLU A 812 15.66 10.68 -33.92
N PRO A 813 15.94 10.95 -35.21
CA PRO A 813 15.34 12.09 -35.91
C PRO A 813 13.85 11.83 -36.15
N ALA A 814 13.03 12.88 -36.10
CA ALA A 814 11.62 12.78 -36.45
C ALA A 814 11.45 12.40 -37.94
N PRO A 815 10.45 11.57 -38.31
CA PRO A 815 10.08 11.35 -39.70
C PRO A 815 9.76 12.66 -40.44
N ASN A 816 10.08 12.72 -41.73
CA ASN A 816 9.88 13.91 -42.56
C ASN A 816 8.43 14.42 -42.49
N GLY A 817 8.26 15.70 -42.13
CA GLY A 817 6.94 16.33 -41.98
C GLY A 817 6.31 16.21 -40.58
N THR A 818 6.94 15.49 -39.65
CA THR A 818 6.49 15.39 -38.24
C THR A 818 7.39 16.20 -37.32
N ARG A 819 6.86 16.71 -36.21
CA ARG A 819 7.64 17.42 -35.17
C ARG A 819 7.77 16.52 -33.93
N LYS A 820 8.95 16.46 -33.31
CA LYS A 820 9.15 15.75 -32.04
C LYS A 820 9.01 16.73 -30.85
N VAL A 821 8.31 16.29 -29.82
CA VAL A 821 8.23 16.96 -28.51
C VAL A 821 8.82 16.02 -27.47
N VAL A 822 9.95 16.41 -26.90
CA VAL A 822 10.56 15.71 -25.78
C VAL A 822 10.10 16.39 -24.48
N ILE A 823 9.44 15.64 -23.61
CA ILE A 823 8.99 16.12 -22.30
C ILE A 823 9.90 15.54 -21.23
N ALA A 824 10.71 16.39 -20.59
CA ALA A 824 11.90 15.99 -19.87
C ALA A 824 11.95 16.51 -18.43
N THR A 825 12.58 15.73 -17.55
CA THR A 825 13.12 16.22 -16.27
C THR A 825 14.47 16.94 -16.47
N ASN A 826 15.09 17.40 -15.38
CA ASN A 826 16.46 17.94 -15.35
C ASN A 826 17.56 17.00 -15.93
N ILE A 827 17.24 15.75 -16.28
CA ILE A 827 18.13 14.86 -17.02
C ILE A 827 18.57 15.47 -18.37
N ALA A 828 17.68 16.21 -19.05
CA ALA A 828 18.02 16.88 -20.30
C ALA A 828 18.84 18.17 -20.11
N GLU A 829 18.96 18.68 -18.88
CA GLU A 829 19.53 19.99 -18.53
C GLU A 829 21.06 20.07 -18.71
N THR A 830 21.78 18.97 -18.44
CA THR A 830 23.25 18.89 -18.52
C THR A 830 23.71 17.79 -19.49
N SER A 831 23.54 16.52 -19.12
CA SER A 831 24.30 15.39 -19.69
C SER A 831 23.76 14.78 -21.00
N LEU A 832 22.60 15.23 -21.52
CA LEU A 832 22.05 14.69 -22.78
C LEU A 832 22.11 15.71 -23.93
N THR A 833 22.60 15.27 -25.08
CA THR A 833 22.54 15.98 -26.36
C THR A 833 21.47 15.39 -27.25
N ILE A 834 20.33 16.09 -27.34
CA ILE A 834 19.25 15.75 -28.27
C ILE A 834 19.42 16.64 -29.50
N ASP A 835 19.67 16.02 -30.65
CA ASP A 835 19.73 16.72 -31.94
C ASP A 835 18.34 17.21 -32.36
N GLY A 836 18.28 18.38 -33.01
CA GLY A 836 17.06 18.89 -33.64
C GLY A 836 16.16 19.73 -32.74
N ILE A 837 16.52 19.95 -31.46
CA ILE A 837 15.82 20.88 -30.57
C ILE A 837 16.10 22.32 -31.03
N TYR A 838 15.04 23.06 -31.40
CA TYR A 838 15.07 24.49 -31.71
C TYR A 838 14.24 25.31 -30.72
N TYR A 839 13.25 24.69 -30.07
CA TYR A 839 12.35 25.35 -29.14
C TYR A 839 12.49 24.75 -27.75
N VAL A 840 12.71 25.58 -26.74
CA VAL A 840 12.70 25.17 -25.32
C VAL A 840 11.53 25.85 -24.62
N VAL A 841 10.78 25.09 -23.83
CA VAL A 841 9.77 25.61 -22.90
C VAL A 841 10.25 25.31 -21.48
N ASP A 842 10.48 26.37 -20.70
CA ASP A 842 10.99 26.30 -19.33
C ASP A 842 10.00 26.92 -18.34
N PRO A 843 9.26 26.09 -17.58
CA PRO A 843 8.42 26.55 -16.48
C PRO A 843 9.19 27.13 -15.28
N GLY A 844 10.51 26.92 -15.19
CA GLY A 844 11.31 27.47 -14.09
C GLY A 844 11.36 26.63 -12.81
N PHE A 845 10.86 25.38 -12.85
CA PHE A 845 10.79 24.49 -11.68
C PHE A 845 11.66 23.24 -11.81
N VAL A 846 11.97 22.64 -10.65
CA VAL A 846 12.69 21.37 -10.48
C VAL A 846 12.31 20.73 -9.15
N LYS A 847 12.14 19.40 -9.11
CA LYS A 847 11.95 18.66 -7.86
C LYS A 847 13.32 18.35 -7.25
N GLN A 848 13.57 18.81 -6.03
CA GLN A 848 14.86 18.68 -5.34
C GLN A 848 14.67 18.01 -3.98
N SER A 849 15.62 17.14 -3.62
CA SER A 849 15.70 16.56 -2.28
C SER A 849 16.34 17.56 -1.33
N SER A 850 15.75 17.71 -0.14
CA SER A 850 16.30 18.44 0.99
C SER A 850 16.17 17.60 2.25
N TYR A 851 17.29 17.33 2.90
CA TYR A 851 17.35 16.61 4.17
C TYR A 851 17.08 17.56 5.35
N ASP A 852 16.14 17.19 6.21
CA ASP A 852 15.99 17.83 7.52
C ASP A 852 16.77 17.01 8.57
N GLY A 853 17.85 17.59 9.09
CA GLY A 853 18.69 16.95 10.11
C GLY A 853 18.02 16.82 11.47
N LYS A 854 16.95 17.56 11.75
CA LYS A 854 16.17 17.38 12.98
C LYS A 854 15.28 16.15 12.86
N LEU A 855 14.38 16.18 11.87
CA LEU A 855 13.41 15.12 11.61
C LEU A 855 14.03 13.83 11.05
N GLY A 856 15.30 13.89 10.61
CA GLY A 856 16.03 12.76 10.04
C GLY A 856 15.48 12.28 8.69
N MET A 857 14.74 13.14 7.98
CA MET A 857 13.94 12.77 6.80
C MET A 857 14.42 13.47 5.52
N ASP A 858 14.32 12.77 4.40
CA ASP A 858 14.51 13.34 3.06
C ASP A 858 13.16 13.84 2.50
N ARG A 859 13.04 15.15 2.32
CA ARG A 859 11.88 15.82 1.72
C ARG A 859 12.10 16.06 0.24
N LEU A 860 11.19 15.58 -0.62
CA LEU A 860 11.24 15.79 -2.07
C LEU A 860 10.24 16.87 -2.51
N GLN A 861 10.67 18.13 -2.51
CA GLN A 861 9.81 19.30 -2.77
C GLN A 861 10.06 19.92 -4.16
N ILE A 862 9.03 20.54 -4.75
CA ILE A 862 9.17 21.37 -5.95
C ILE A 862 9.80 22.70 -5.55
N THR A 863 10.81 23.13 -6.30
CA THR A 863 11.58 24.36 -6.03
C THR A 863 11.81 25.14 -7.33
N PRO A 864 11.88 26.48 -7.28
CA PRO A 864 12.35 27.29 -8.41
C PRO A 864 13.81 26.96 -8.77
N ILE A 865 14.14 26.97 -10.06
CA ILE A 865 15.52 26.77 -10.53
C ILE A 865 16.41 27.98 -10.24
N SER A 866 17.73 27.77 -10.30
CA SER A 866 18.70 28.88 -10.35
C SER A 866 18.84 29.47 -11.76
N GLN A 867 19.35 30.70 -11.83
CA GLN A 867 19.65 31.39 -13.09
C GLN A 867 20.67 30.61 -13.93
N ALA A 868 21.64 29.95 -13.31
CA ALA A 868 22.59 29.06 -13.98
C ALA A 868 21.87 27.91 -14.71
N GLN A 869 20.93 27.23 -14.05
CA GLN A 869 20.14 26.16 -14.65
C GLN A 869 19.25 26.68 -15.79
N ALA A 870 18.57 27.82 -15.59
CA ALA A 870 17.76 28.46 -16.63
C ALA A 870 18.57 28.83 -17.90
N ARG A 871 19.85 29.20 -17.73
CA ARG A 871 20.79 29.41 -18.85
C ARG A 871 21.18 28.10 -19.53
N GLN A 872 21.39 27.02 -18.78
CA GLN A 872 21.67 25.70 -19.37
C GLN A 872 20.47 25.10 -20.12
N ARG A 873 19.25 25.30 -19.61
CA ARG A 873 17.99 24.90 -20.26
C ARG A 873 17.80 25.64 -21.59
N SER A 874 17.88 26.97 -21.59
CA SER A 874 17.81 27.78 -22.81
C SER A 874 18.91 27.43 -23.82
N GLY A 875 20.14 27.16 -23.35
CA GLY A 875 21.25 26.69 -24.19
C GLY A 875 21.02 25.37 -24.92
N ARG A 876 19.97 24.60 -24.60
CA ARG A 876 19.60 23.38 -25.34
C ARG A 876 19.07 23.69 -26.75
N ALA A 877 18.40 24.83 -26.95
CA ALA A 877 17.89 25.27 -28.25
C ALA A 877 19.02 25.68 -29.21
N GLY A 878 20.10 26.27 -28.71
CA GLY A 878 21.18 26.83 -29.52
C GLY A 878 22.23 25.83 -30.03
N ARG A 879 21.95 24.52 -29.99
CA ARG A 879 22.95 23.46 -30.29
C ARG A 879 23.04 23.08 -31.75
N THR A 880 21.92 23.05 -32.47
CA THR A 880 21.85 22.62 -33.88
C THR A 880 21.73 23.81 -34.84
N GLY A 881 21.02 24.85 -34.42
CA GLY A 881 20.83 26.10 -35.15
C GLY A 881 20.30 27.20 -34.23
N PRO A 882 20.00 28.40 -34.75
CA PRO A 882 19.36 29.47 -33.98
C PRO A 882 18.00 29.00 -33.46
N GLY A 883 17.70 29.27 -32.19
CA GLY A 883 16.51 28.72 -31.50
C GLY A 883 15.79 29.75 -30.63
N LYS A 884 14.68 29.33 -30.03
CA LYS A 884 13.87 30.14 -29.09
C LYS A 884 13.69 29.42 -27.76
N CYS A 885 13.69 30.17 -26.67
CA CYS A 885 13.40 29.70 -25.32
C CYS A 885 12.26 30.51 -24.71
N PHE A 886 11.15 29.83 -24.43
CA PHE A 886 9.96 30.40 -23.79
C PHE A 886 9.99 30.10 -22.29
N ARG A 887 10.14 31.15 -21.47
CA ARG A 887 10.16 31.08 -20.01
C ARG A 887 8.79 31.49 -19.47
N LEU A 888 8.14 30.61 -18.73
CA LEU A 888 6.77 30.83 -18.20
C LEU A 888 6.76 31.64 -16.90
N TYR A 889 7.76 32.51 -16.74
CA TYR A 889 7.98 33.35 -15.58
C TYR A 889 8.48 34.71 -16.04
N THR A 890 8.24 35.74 -15.23
CA THR A 890 8.60 37.12 -15.57
C THR A 890 10.12 37.34 -15.48
N GLU A 891 10.62 38.31 -16.24
CA GLU A 891 12.03 38.70 -16.15
C GLU A 891 12.40 39.20 -14.74
N ALA A 892 11.49 39.91 -14.07
CA ALA A 892 11.66 40.34 -12.69
C ALA A 892 11.83 39.14 -11.73
N ALA A 893 11.07 38.05 -11.91
CA ALA A 893 11.24 36.84 -11.12
C ALA A 893 12.58 36.13 -11.41
N PHE A 894 13.01 36.09 -12.67
CA PHE A 894 14.33 35.57 -13.05
C PHE A 894 15.49 36.32 -12.37
N GLN A 895 15.44 37.65 -12.33
CA GLN A 895 16.51 38.47 -11.73
C GLN A 895 16.43 38.48 -10.18
N ASN A 896 15.23 38.65 -9.62
CA ASN A 896 15.06 38.92 -8.18
C ASN A 896 14.69 37.70 -7.34
N GLU A 897 13.82 36.81 -7.81
CA GLU A 897 13.36 35.64 -7.04
C GLU A 897 14.29 34.42 -7.17
N MET A 898 14.88 34.18 -8.34
CA MET A 898 15.80 33.05 -8.54
C MET A 898 17.17 33.28 -7.87
N LEU A 899 17.80 32.18 -7.44
CA LEU A 899 19.20 32.16 -6.99
C LEU A 899 20.15 32.26 -8.21
N PRO A 900 21.31 32.93 -8.13
CA PRO A 900 22.26 32.98 -9.24
C PRO A 900 22.77 31.60 -9.67
N THR A 901 23.08 30.76 -8.67
CA THR A 901 23.70 29.43 -8.84
C THR A 901 22.95 28.38 -8.02
N THR A 902 23.07 27.12 -8.40
CA THR A 902 22.57 25.98 -7.62
C THR A 902 23.28 25.90 -6.27
N ILE A 903 22.51 25.64 -5.21
CA ILE A 903 23.07 25.31 -3.90
C ILE A 903 23.75 23.92 -4.01
N PRO A 904 24.99 23.73 -3.54
CA PRO A 904 25.67 22.43 -3.57
C PRO A 904 24.87 21.31 -2.89
N GLU A 905 25.11 20.06 -3.26
CA GLU A 905 24.44 18.92 -2.60
C GLU A 905 24.93 18.73 -1.15
N ILE A 906 26.19 19.05 -0.86
CA ILE A 906 26.80 18.87 0.48
C ILE A 906 26.10 19.72 1.56
N GLN A 907 25.40 20.78 1.16
CA GLN A 907 24.62 21.62 2.06
C GLN A 907 23.18 21.13 2.27
N ARG A 908 22.72 20.10 1.53
CA ARG A 908 21.28 19.78 1.38
C ARG A 908 20.89 18.31 1.53
N GLN A 909 21.82 17.37 1.57
CA GLN A 909 21.52 15.94 1.81
C GLN A 909 22.14 15.47 3.13
N ASN A 910 21.81 14.24 3.55
CA ASN A 910 22.42 13.57 4.69
C ASN A 910 23.94 13.38 4.48
N LEU A 911 24.74 13.67 5.52
CA LEU A 911 26.22 13.64 5.48
C LEU A 911 26.85 12.44 6.21
N SER A 912 26.07 11.56 6.84
CA SER A 912 26.58 10.49 7.72
C SER A 912 27.53 9.52 6.98
N ASN A 913 27.23 9.12 5.75
CA ASN A 913 28.15 8.31 4.94
C ASN A 913 29.44 9.08 4.56
N THR A 914 29.31 10.35 4.19
CA THR A 914 30.43 11.22 3.81
C THR A 914 31.38 11.48 4.99
N ILE A 915 30.83 11.76 6.17
CA ILE A 915 31.60 11.98 7.40
C ILE A 915 32.31 10.70 7.85
N LEU A 916 31.63 9.55 7.78
CA LEU A 916 32.25 8.25 8.06
C LEU A 916 33.48 8.01 7.17
N MET A 917 33.36 8.30 5.87
CA MET A 917 34.45 8.17 4.90
C MET A 917 35.58 9.19 5.12
N LEU A 918 35.28 10.45 5.45
CA LEU A 918 36.29 11.46 5.79
C LEU A 918 37.08 11.06 7.06
N LYS A 919 36.39 10.60 8.11
CA LYS A 919 37.01 10.06 9.33
C LYS A 919 37.87 8.82 9.02
N ALA A 920 37.42 7.93 8.13
CA ALA A 920 38.19 6.77 7.68
C ALA A 920 39.46 7.13 6.90
N MET A 921 39.45 8.24 6.15
CA MET A 921 40.65 8.84 5.53
C MET A 921 41.60 9.53 6.54
N GLY A 922 41.26 9.54 7.84
CA GLY A 922 42.05 10.19 8.90
C GLY A 922 41.81 11.70 9.03
N ILE A 923 40.73 12.23 8.45
CA ILE A 923 40.34 13.64 8.59
C ILE A 923 39.46 13.77 9.83
N ASN A 924 40.11 14.08 10.96
CA ASN A 924 39.42 14.20 12.25
C ASN A 924 38.74 15.56 12.45
N ASP A 925 39.36 16.64 11.95
CA ASP A 925 38.80 17.99 11.94
C ASP A 925 38.00 18.21 10.66
N LEU A 926 36.68 18.25 10.83
CA LEU A 926 35.70 18.45 9.76
C LEU A 926 35.28 19.93 9.64
N LEU A 927 35.43 20.71 10.71
CA LEU A 927 35.02 22.12 10.75
C LEU A 927 36.01 23.01 9.98
N HIS A 928 37.31 22.72 10.10
CA HIS A 928 38.36 23.39 9.33
C HIS A 928 38.78 22.59 8.09
N PHE A 929 37.97 21.63 7.63
CA PHE A 929 38.22 21.00 6.34
C PHE A 929 37.97 22.01 5.21
N ASP A 930 38.87 22.00 4.23
CA ASP A 930 38.93 22.93 3.10
C ASP A 930 37.82 22.63 2.06
N PHE A 931 36.56 22.76 2.46
CA PHE A 931 35.40 22.73 1.57
C PHE A 931 35.32 24.03 0.76
N MET A 932 34.84 23.94 -0.48
CA MET A 932 34.57 25.12 -1.31
C MET A 932 33.40 25.93 -0.76
N ASP A 933 32.30 25.26 -0.44
CA ASP A 933 31.19 25.79 0.36
C ASP A 933 30.95 24.80 1.52
N PRO A 934 31.17 25.19 2.78
CA PRO A 934 31.06 24.25 3.90
C PRO A 934 29.58 23.83 4.13
N PRO A 935 29.34 22.60 4.58
CA PRO A 935 28.02 22.15 5.04
C PRO A 935 27.57 22.88 6.31
N PRO A 936 26.25 22.94 6.62
CA PRO A 936 25.76 23.41 7.90
C PRO A 936 26.36 22.64 9.07
N THR A 937 26.71 23.36 10.13
CA THR A 937 27.15 22.77 11.39
C THR A 937 26.09 21.84 11.97
N ASN A 938 24.81 22.21 11.93
CA ASN A 938 23.72 21.37 12.41
C ASN A 938 23.68 20.00 11.70
N THR A 939 23.68 19.99 10.36
CA THR A 939 23.70 18.74 9.57
C THR A 939 24.94 17.88 9.84
N MET A 940 26.11 18.49 10.06
CA MET A 940 27.32 17.76 10.47
C MET A 940 27.21 17.19 11.89
N LEU A 941 26.64 17.93 12.85
CA LEU A 941 26.46 17.50 14.23
C LEU A 941 25.47 16.32 14.31
N THR A 942 24.30 16.41 13.67
CA THR A 942 23.35 15.28 13.58
C THR A 942 24.01 14.04 12.98
N ALA A 943 24.82 14.20 11.93
CA ALA A 943 25.48 13.08 11.27
C ALA A 943 26.60 12.46 12.13
N LEU A 944 27.34 13.26 12.91
CA LEU A 944 28.28 12.76 13.92
C LEU A 944 27.56 12.02 15.05
N GLU A 945 26.43 12.56 15.51
CA GLU A 945 25.58 11.93 16.53
C GLU A 945 25.03 10.58 16.05
N GLU A 946 24.53 10.51 14.81
CA GLU A 946 24.05 9.26 14.19
C GLU A 946 25.17 8.20 14.12
N LEU A 947 26.38 8.58 13.70
CA LEU A 947 27.52 7.67 13.63
C LEU A 947 27.99 7.20 15.02
N TYR A 948 27.91 8.04 16.04
CA TYR A 948 28.17 7.66 17.43
C TYR A 948 27.10 6.70 17.97
N GLN A 949 25.81 6.99 17.76
CA GLN A 949 24.70 6.09 18.12
C GLN A 949 24.82 4.73 17.40
N LEU A 950 25.30 4.72 16.16
CA LEU A 950 25.62 3.49 15.43
C LEU A 950 26.83 2.72 16.02
N GLY A 951 27.67 3.34 16.85
CA GLY A 951 28.92 2.75 17.36
C GLY A 951 30.08 2.79 16.35
N ALA A 952 29.95 3.61 15.30
CA ALA A 952 31.03 3.87 14.35
C ALA A 952 32.07 4.85 14.90
N LEU A 953 31.64 5.76 15.79
CA LEU A 953 32.51 6.66 16.54
C LEU A 953 32.56 6.29 18.03
N ASP A 954 33.66 6.62 18.69
CA ASP A 954 33.83 6.53 20.15
C ASP A 954 33.53 7.86 20.86
N ASP A 955 33.70 7.86 22.19
CA ASP A 955 33.46 9.01 23.07
C ASP A 955 34.38 10.22 22.79
N GLU A 956 35.48 10.02 22.06
CA GLU A 956 36.41 11.07 21.60
C GLU A 956 36.07 11.57 20.17
N GLY A 957 35.06 10.97 19.52
CA GLY A 957 34.71 11.27 18.12
C GLY A 957 35.70 10.72 17.10
N LEU A 958 36.50 9.71 17.48
CA LEU A 958 37.40 8.96 16.61
C LEU A 958 36.72 7.69 16.09
N LEU A 959 37.30 7.08 15.05
CA LEU A 959 36.69 5.96 14.34
C LEU A 959 36.97 4.62 15.01
N THR A 960 35.91 3.92 15.45
CA THR A 960 36.04 2.60 16.09
C THR A 960 36.47 1.51 15.09
N ARG A 961 36.84 0.32 15.60
CA ARG A 961 37.08 -0.86 14.74
C ARG A 961 35.85 -1.22 13.90
N LEU A 962 34.65 -1.05 14.45
CA LEU A 962 33.38 -1.25 13.75
C LEU A 962 33.20 -0.16 12.68
N GLY A 963 33.41 1.11 13.03
CA GLY A 963 33.33 2.23 12.09
C GLY A 963 34.28 2.09 10.90
N ARG A 964 35.52 1.61 11.12
CA ARG A 964 36.47 1.34 10.05
C ARG A 964 35.98 0.23 9.11
N GLN A 965 35.43 -0.86 9.64
CA GLN A 965 34.80 -1.90 8.80
C GLN A 965 33.59 -1.36 8.05
N MET A 966 32.75 -0.51 8.67
CA MET A 966 31.59 0.09 8.04
C MET A 966 31.95 1.01 6.86
N ALA A 967 33.07 1.74 6.95
CA ALA A 967 33.55 2.65 5.92
C ALA A 967 34.04 1.95 4.63
N ASP A 968 34.51 0.70 4.73
CA ASP A 968 34.93 -0.11 3.57
C ASP A 968 33.72 -0.58 2.73
N PHE A 969 32.52 -0.63 3.31
CA PHE A 969 31.29 -1.03 2.61
C PHE A 969 30.68 0.14 1.81
N PRO A 970 30.34 -0.05 0.52
CA PRO A 970 29.89 1.03 -0.38
C PRO A 970 28.38 1.32 -0.25
N MET A 971 27.90 1.60 0.96
CA MET A 971 26.48 1.64 1.34
C MET A 971 26.27 2.42 2.65
N ASP A 972 25.02 2.68 3.02
CA ASP A 972 24.70 3.54 4.16
C ASP A 972 25.12 2.90 5.50
N PRO A 973 25.63 3.69 6.47
CA PRO A 973 26.14 3.19 7.75
C PRO A 973 25.20 2.20 8.47
N SER A 974 23.90 2.48 8.49
CA SER A 974 22.87 1.64 9.12
C SER A 974 22.73 0.27 8.44
N LEU A 975 22.86 0.19 7.11
CA LEU A 975 22.92 -1.07 6.39
C LEU A 975 24.25 -1.79 6.67
N SER A 976 25.39 -1.06 6.73
CA SER A 976 26.71 -1.64 6.99
C SER A 976 26.78 -2.29 8.36
N LYS A 977 26.24 -1.61 9.39
CA LYS A 977 26.10 -2.15 10.75
C LYS A 977 25.24 -3.42 10.77
N SER A 978 24.09 -3.40 10.09
CA SER A 978 23.21 -4.57 9.98
C SER A 978 23.92 -5.77 9.34
N LEU A 979 24.71 -5.54 8.29
CA LEU A 979 25.48 -6.58 7.61
C LEU A 979 26.59 -7.15 8.50
N ILE A 980 27.34 -6.31 9.22
CA ILE A 980 28.39 -6.78 10.14
C ILE A 980 27.76 -7.56 11.32
N LYS A 981 26.68 -7.06 11.93
CA LYS A 981 25.98 -7.74 13.04
C LYS A 981 25.37 -9.08 12.62
N SER A 982 24.98 -9.24 11.35
CA SER A 982 24.45 -10.50 10.82
C SER A 982 25.45 -11.68 10.89
N VAL A 983 26.75 -11.40 10.94
CA VAL A 983 27.81 -12.40 11.10
C VAL A 983 27.79 -12.96 12.53
N GLU A 984 27.61 -12.09 13.53
CA GLU A 984 27.49 -12.50 14.94
C GLU A 984 26.21 -13.30 15.20
N LEU A 985 25.11 -12.95 14.55
CA LEU A 985 23.82 -13.63 14.68
C LEU A 985 23.68 -14.89 13.78
N GLN A 986 24.67 -15.17 12.93
CA GLN A 986 24.71 -16.27 11.97
C GLN A 986 23.54 -16.24 10.95
N CYS A 987 23.15 -15.06 10.47
CA CYS A 987 22.08 -14.82 9.48
C CYS A 987 22.55 -13.99 8.28
N SER A 988 23.82 -14.15 7.94
CA SER A 988 24.53 -13.29 6.98
C SER A 988 24.14 -13.51 5.52
N ASP A 989 23.76 -14.71 5.07
CA ASP A 989 23.36 -14.90 3.66
C ASP A 989 22.03 -14.20 3.35
N GLU A 990 21.11 -14.23 4.31
CA GLU A 990 19.81 -13.57 4.24
C GLU A 990 19.98 -12.04 4.26
N ILE A 991 20.73 -11.50 5.22
CA ILE A 991 20.96 -10.06 5.33
C ILE A 991 21.74 -9.51 4.14
N LEU A 992 22.78 -10.21 3.67
CA LEU A 992 23.52 -9.87 2.45
C LEU A 992 22.59 -9.77 1.24
N THR A 993 21.62 -10.68 1.13
CA THR A 993 20.62 -10.66 0.06
C THR A 993 19.64 -9.49 0.20
N ILE A 994 19.14 -9.22 1.40
CA ILE A 994 18.22 -8.11 1.69
C ILE A 994 18.89 -6.75 1.41
N VAL A 995 20.12 -6.57 1.92
CA VAL A 995 20.96 -5.39 1.67
C VAL A 995 21.19 -5.17 0.18
N ALA A 996 21.47 -6.24 -0.57
CA ALA A 996 21.66 -6.16 -2.02
C ALA A 996 20.36 -5.78 -2.75
N MET A 997 19.20 -6.30 -2.34
CA MET A 997 17.89 -5.94 -2.91
C MET A 997 17.59 -4.44 -2.73
N ILE A 998 17.80 -3.91 -1.52
CA ILE A 998 17.60 -2.48 -1.19
C ILE A 998 18.62 -1.60 -1.94
N SER A 999 19.91 -1.92 -1.85
CA SER A 999 20.99 -1.09 -2.43
C SER A 999 21.00 -1.05 -3.96
N ALA A 1000 20.51 -2.10 -4.61
CA ALA A 1000 20.47 -2.19 -6.07
C ALA A 1000 19.23 -1.52 -6.69
N THR A 1001 18.10 -1.50 -5.98
CA THR A 1001 16.78 -1.25 -6.58
C THR A 1001 15.86 -0.44 -5.67
N GLN A 1002 15.31 0.66 -6.18
CA GLN A 1002 14.23 1.40 -5.52
C GLN A 1002 12.88 0.69 -5.67
N ASN A 1003 12.68 -0.07 -6.74
CA ASN A 1003 11.48 -0.87 -7.00
C ASN A 1003 11.84 -2.19 -7.70
N VAL A 1004 11.48 -3.31 -7.08
CA VAL A 1004 11.65 -4.68 -7.63
C VAL A 1004 10.47 -5.07 -8.51
N PHE A 1005 9.26 -4.71 -8.07
CA PHE A 1005 8.00 -5.04 -8.73
C PHE A 1005 7.64 -4.01 -9.81
N HIS A 1006 7.14 -4.51 -10.95
CA HIS A 1006 6.58 -3.72 -12.04
C HIS A 1006 5.05 -3.83 -12.02
N ARG A 1007 4.35 -2.72 -11.82
CA ARG A 1007 2.88 -2.68 -11.73
C ARG A 1007 2.27 -1.93 -12.93
N PRO A 1008 2.17 -2.56 -14.12
CA PRO A 1008 1.59 -1.92 -15.31
C PRO A 1008 0.09 -1.68 -15.12
N ARG A 1009 -0.42 -0.55 -15.66
CA ARG A 1009 -1.81 -0.11 -15.45
C ARG A 1009 -2.85 -1.17 -15.88
N ASP A 1010 -2.59 -1.87 -16.97
CA ASP A 1010 -3.55 -2.81 -17.57
C ASP A 1010 -3.61 -4.17 -16.85
N LYS A 1011 -2.61 -4.50 -16.02
CA LYS A 1011 -2.50 -5.78 -15.30
C LYS A 1011 -2.26 -5.63 -13.80
N GLN A 1012 -2.70 -4.52 -13.21
CA GLN A 1012 -2.49 -4.21 -11.79
C GLN A 1012 -2.93 -5.36 -10.87
N GLN A 1013 -4.15 -5.87 -11.03
CA GLN A 1013 -4.69 -6.96 -10.20
C GLN A 1013 -3.85 -8.24 -10.31
N GLN A 1014 -3.36 -8.59 -11.50
CA GLN A 1014 -2.50 -9.76 -11.71
C GLN A 1014 -1.12 -9.57 -11.05
N ALA A 1015 -0.54 -8.37 -11.17
CA ALA A 1015 0.72 -8.02 -10.52
C ALA A 1015 0.60 -8.05 -8.98
N ASP A 1016 -0.49 -7.51 -8.44
CA ASP A 1016 -0.76 -7.50 -7.01
C ASP A 1016 -1.01 -8.93 -6.47
N GLN A 1017 -1.77 -9.76 -7.19
CA GLN A 1017 -1.96 -11.17 -6.84
C GLN A 1017 -0.63 -11.96 -6.88
N LYS A 1018 0.22 -11.72 -7.88
CA LYS A 1018 1.56 -12.34 -7.97
C LYS A 1018 2.46 -11.89 -6.84
N LYS A 1019 2.47 -10.59 -6.52
CA LYS A 1019 3.20 -10.03 -5.37
C LYS A 1019 2.73 -10.64 -4.04
N GLN A 1020 1.42 -10.81 -3.86
CA GLN A 1020 0.85 -11.39 -2.65
C GLN A 1020 1.39 -12.80 -2.34
N LYS A 1021 1.82 -13.57 -3.35
CA LYS A 1021 2.46 -14.89 -3.16
C LYS A 1021 3.84 -14.83 -2.49
N PHE A 1022 4.52 -13.68 -2.55
CA PHE A 1022 5.83 -13.47 -1.93
C PHE A 1022 5.76 -12.73 -0.59
N ASN A 1023 4.62 -12.08 -0.30
CA ASN A 1023 4.40 -11.25 0.89
C ASN A 1023 4.54 -12.06 2.18
N ASP A 1024 5.56 -11.75 2.98
CA ASP A 1024 5.74 -12.34 4.30
C ASP A 1024 4.96 -11.56 5.38
N PRO A 1025 4.35 -12.23 6.38
CA PRO A 1025 3.74 -11.57 7.54
C PRO A 1025 4.71 -10.75 8.40
N SER A 1026 6.00 -11.12 8.44
CA SER A 1026 7.03 -10.46 9.25
C SER A 1026 7.50 -9.12 8.64
N GLY A 1027 7.25 -8.88 7.35
CA GLY A 1027 7.44 -7.58 6.70
C GLY A 1027 8.08 -7.62 5.30
N ASP A 1028 8.44 -6.42 4.83
CA ASP A 1028 8.94 -6.18 3.47
C ASP A 1028 10.35 -6.76 3.25
N HIS A 1029 11.24 -6.67 4.24
CA HIS A 1029 12.60 -7.21 4.13
C HIS A 1029 12.61 -8.70 3.80
N ILE A 1030 11.77 -9.49 4.49
CA ILE A 1030 11.61 -10.93 4.22
C ILE A 1030 10.88 -11.18 2.89
N THR A 1031 9.93 -10.32 2.52
CA THR A 1031 9.27 -10.35 1.20
C THR A 1031 10.29 -10.20 0.06
N LEU A 1032 11.27 -9.30 0.18
CA LEU A 1032 12.37 -9.15 -0.79
C LEU A 1032 13.26 -10.40 -0.86
N LEU A 1033 13.59 -10.99 0.30
CA LEU A 1033 14.34 -12.25 0.39
C LEU A 1033 13.60 -13.39 -0.33
N ASN A 1034 12.29 -13.50 -0.15
CA ASN A 1034 11.44 -14.49 -0.80
C ASN A 1034 11.44 -14.32 -2.34
N VAL A 1035 11.36 -13.09 -2.85
CA VAL A 1035 11.45 -12.82 -4.30
C VAL A 1035 12.81 -13.23 -4.86
N TYR A 1036 13.91 -12.88 -4.19
CA TYR A 1036 15.26 -13.26 -4.65
C TYR A 1036 15.46 -14.79 -4.62
N ASN A 1037 15.01 -15.46 -3.55
CA ASN A 1037 15.12 -16.90 -3.43
C ASN A 1037 14.25 -17.64 -4.46
N GLY A 1038 13.05 -17.13 -4.76
CA GLY A 1038 12.22 -17.63 -5.86
C GLY A 1038 12.90 -17.49 -7.22
N TRP A 1039 13.56 -16.36 -7.48
CA TRP A 1039 14.33 -16.16 -8.72
C TRP A 1039 15.57 -17.08 -8.83
N LYS A 1040 16.27 -17.28 -7.71
CA LYS A 1040 17.41 -18.22 -7.59
C LYS A 1040 16.96 -19.67 -7.86
N GLN A 1041 15.82 -20.08 -7.31
CA GLN A 1041 15.20 -21.39 -7.58
C GLN A 1041 14.75 -21.52 -9.04
N GLY A 1042 14.21 -20.44 -9.63
CA GLY A 1042 13.88 -20.33 -11.06
C GLY A 1042 15.10 -20.21 -12.00
N GLY A 1043 16.29 -20.61 -11.56
CA GLY A 1043 17.51 -20.66 -12.38
C GLY A 1043 18.02 -19.29 -12.86
N PHE A 1044 17.69 -18.20 -12.14
CA PHE A 1044 17.95 -16.82 -12.55
C PHE A 1044 17.29 -16.42 -13.89
N SER A 1045 16.22 -17.11 -14.29
CA SER A 1045 15.64 -16.98 -15.63
C SER A 1045 14.84 -15.68 -15.83
N THR A 1046 14.99 -15.05 -17.00
CA THR A 1046 14.22 -13.86 -17.40
C THR A 1046 12.72 -14.12 -17.53
N PRO A 1047 12.24 -15.26 -18.10
CA PRO A 1047 10.81 -15.59 -18.14
C PRO A 1047 10.14 -15.60 -16.75
N TRP A 1048 10.80 -16.17 -15.73
CA TRP A 1048 10.28 -16.15 -14.35
C TRP A 1048 10.05 -14.74 -13.83
N CYS A 1049 10.94 -13.78 -14.17
CA CYS A 1049 10.74 -12.37 -13.82
C CYS A 1049 9.49 -11.79 -14.48
N HIS A 1050 9.29 -12.04 -15.78
CA HIS A 1050 8.10 -11.57 -16.50
C HIS A 1050 6.79 -12.16 -15.95
N GLU A 1051 6.76 -13.46 -15.64
CA GLU A 1051 5.59 -14.14 -15.08
C GLU A 1051 5.21 -13.66 -13.68
N ASN A 1052 6.17 -13.13 -12.92
CA ASN A 1052 5.96 -12.65 -11.55
C ASN A 1052 6.01 -11.11 -11.45
N PHE A 1053 5.99 -10.41 -12.59
CA PHE A 1053 6.03 -8.95 -12.66
C PHE A 1053 7.24 -8.33 -11.93
N VAL A 1054 8.39 -9.00 -11.99
CA VAL A 1054 9.68 -8.53 -11.46
C VAL A 1054 10.54 -7.98 -12.61
N MET A 1055 11.30 -6.91 -12.37
CA MET A 1055 12.16 -6.34 -13.41
C MET A 1055 13.49 -7.13 -13.56
N PRO A 1056 13.77 -7.81 -14.70
CA PRO A 1056 14.93 -8.68 -14.82
C PRO A 1056 16.28 -7.95 -14.74
N LYS A 1057 16.38 -6.74 -15.34
CA LYS A 1057 17.59 -5.89 -15.26
C LYS A 1057 17.92 -5.50 -13.81
N ASN A 1058 16.89 -5.28 -12.99
CA ASN A 1058 17.05 -4.97 -11.57
C ASN A 1058 17.56 -6.20 -10.80
N MET A 1059 17.01 -7.38 -11.05
CA MET A 1059 17.47 -8.63 -10.40
C MET A 1059 18.91 -9.01 -10.77
N GLN A 1060 19.32 -8.81 -12.02
CA GLN A 1060 20.73 -8.96 -12.43
C GLN A 1060 21.64 -8.05 -11.60
N ARG A 1061 21.30 -6.75 -11.51
CA ARG A 1061 22.04 -5.79 -10.68
C ARG A 1061 22.09 -6.17 -9.20
N VAL A 1062 21.01 -6.74 -8.63
CA VAL A 1062 21.04 -7.27 -7.25
C VAL A 1062 22.09 -8.36 -7.10
N ARG A 1063 22.19 -9.29 -8.06
CA ARG A 1063 23.20 -10.36 -8.04
C ARG A 1063 24.61 -9.78 -8.10
N ASP A 1064 24.84 -8.75 -8.92
CA ASP A 1064 26.14 -8.09 -9.02
C ASP A 1064 26.52 -7.36 -7.72
N VAL A 1065 25.58 -6.62 -7.11
CA VAL A 1065 25.74 -5.99 -5.78
C VAL A 1065 26.07 -7.05 -4.72
N ARG A 1066 25.30 -8.14 -4.67
CA ARG A 1066 25.52 -9.25 -3.72
C ARG A 1066 26.91 -9.85 -3.87
N ASN A 1067 27.36 -10.08 -5.10
CA ASN A 1067 28.70 -10.62 -5.38
C ASN A 1067 29.81 -9.66 -4.91
N GLN A 1068 29.68 -8.36 -5.15
CA GLN A 1068 30.67 -7.37 -4.69
C GLN A 1068 30.72 -7.26 -3.16
N LEU A 1069 29.56 -7.24 -2.50
CA LEU A 1069 29.50 -7.25 -1.03
C LEU A 1069 30.11 -8.55 -0.45
N LEU A 1070 29.88 -9.70 -1.10
CA LEU A 1070 30.50 -10.98 -0.72
C LEU A 1070 32.04 -10.92 -0.84
N GLN A 1071 32.58 -10.30 -1.90
CA GLN A 1071 34.04 -10.10 -2.05
C GLN A 1071 34.61 -9.22 -0.93
N ILE A 1072 33.89 -8.19 -0.50
CA ILE A 1072 34.30 -7.33 0.63
C ILE A 1072 34.23 -8.11 1.95
N MET A 1073 33.13 -8.84 2.21
CA MET A 1073 33.00 -9.69 3.40
C MET A 1073 34.11 -10.76 3.48
N ALA A 1074 34.47 -11.37 2.35
CA ALA A 1074 35.59 -12.32 2.27
C ALA A 1074 36.94 -11.67 2.61
N ARG A 1075 37.18 -10.42 2.17
CA ARG A 1075 38.39 -9.64 2.54
C ARG A 1075 38.49 -9.42 4.06
N HIS A 1076 37.37 -9.15 4.72
CA HIS A 1076 37.30 -9.01 6.18
C HIS A 1076 37.21 -10.34 6.95
N LYS A 1077 37.29 -11.49 6.25
CA LYS A 1077 37.17 -12.85 6.80
C LYS A 1077 35.83 -13.12 7.53
N HIS A 1078 34.76 -12.44 7.13
CA HIS A 1078 33.42 -12.73 7.64
C HIS A 1078 32.89 -14.05 7.06
N GLN A 1079 32.48 -14.97 7.92
CA GLN A 1079 31.88 -16.24 7.49
C GLN A 1079 30.43 -16.00 7.03
N VAL A 1080 30.10 -16.46 5.82
CA VAL A 1080 28.73 -16.36 5.29
C VAL A 1080 27.96 -17.62 5.65
N VAL A 1081 27.16 -17.52 6.70
CA VAL A 1081 26.24 -18.55 7.21
C VAL A 1081 24.78 -18.12 6.96
N SER A 1082 23.94 -19.10 6.64
CA SER A 1082 22.48 -18.96 6.48
C SER A 1082 21.77 -19.43 7.75
N CYS A 1083 20.75 -18.68 8.19
CA CYS A 1083 19.90 -19.02 9.34
C CYS A 1083 18.66 -19.85 8.97
N GLY A 1084 18.53 -20.27 7.71
CA GLY A 1084 17.41 -21.05 7.21
C GLY A 1084 16.08 -20.29 7.26
N ARG A 1085 15.11 -20.78 8.03
CA ARG A 1085 13.77 -20.17 8.15
C ARG A 1085 13.60 -19.23 9.35
N ASN A 1086 14.66 -18.98 10.13
CA ASN A 1086 14.54 -18.17 11.35
C ASN A 1086 14.52 -16.65 11.03
N THR A 1087 13.33 -16.10 10.79
CA THR A 1087 13.13 -14.67 10.51
C THR A 1087 13.36 -13.76 11.71
N ILE A 1088 13.47 -14.28 12.94
CA ILE A 1088 13.74 -13.47 14.15
C ILE A 1088 15.18 -12.95 14.11
N LYS A 1089 16.16 -13.83 13.87
CA LYS A 1089 17.59 -13.46 13.76
C LYS A 1089 17.83 -12.37 12.70
N VAL A 1090 17.17 -12.49 11.54
CA VAL A 1090 17.23 -11.50 10.45
C VAL A 1090 16.65 -10.15 10.90
N ARG A 1091 15.51 -10.14 11.60
CA ARG A 1091 14.89 -8.90 12.09
C ARG A 1091 15.68 -8.25 13.23
N GLN A 1092 16.30 -9.04 14.12
CA GLN A 1092 17.22 -8.55 15.14
C GLN A 1092 18.48 -7.91 14.51
N ALA A 1093 19.05 -8.52 13.45
CA ALA A 1093 20.16 -7.94 12.71
C ALA A 1093 19.79 -6.59 12.08
N LEU A 1094 18.61 -6.48 11.45
CA LEU A 1094 18.09 -5.21 10.92
C LEU A 1094 17.82 -4.17 12.02
N CYS A 1095 17.28 -4.59 13.16
CA CYS A 1095 17.09 -3.73 14.33
C CYS A 1095 18.40 -3.06 14.77
N SER A 1096 19.52 -3.79 14.73
CA SER A 1096 20.84 -3.25 15.12
C SER A 1096 21.32 -2.05 14.29
N GLY A 1097 20.89 -1.94 13.03
CA GLY A 1097 21.19 -0.80 12.15
C GLY A 1097 20.09 0.25 12.12
N PHE A 1098 18.82 -0.16 12.16
CA PHE A 1098 17.65 0.71 11.98
C PHE A 1098 16.91 1.06 13.28
N PHE A 1099 17.53 0.93 14.45
CA PHE A 1099 16.92 1.24 15.75
C PHE A 1099 16.41 2.69 15.84
N ARG A 1100 17.10 3.67 15.24
CA ARG A 1100 16.64 5.07 15.14
C ARG A 1100 15.40 5.21 14.25
N ASN A 1101 15.31 4.40 13.20
CA ASN A 1101 14.20 4.38 12.24
C ASN A 1101 13.09 3.42 12.72
N SER A 1102 12.60 3.66 13.93
CA SER A 1102 11.56 2.87 14.59
C SER A 1102 10.29 3.69 14.83
N ALA A 1103 9.15 3.04 14.66
CA ALA A 1103 7.83 3.63 14.86
C ALA A 1103 6.90 2.68 15.62
N ARG A 1104 5.99 3.27 16.39
CA ARG A 1104 4.93 2.58 17.13
C ARG A 1104 3.56 2.98 16.58
N LYS A 1105 2.64 2.03 16.52
CA LYS A 1105 1.26 2.25 16.14
C LYS A 1105 0.53 3.07 17.21
N ASP A 1106 -0.05 4.18 16.79
CA ASP A 1106 -0.86 5.06 17.63
C ASP A 1106 -2.35 4.78 17.37
N PRO A 1107 -3.20 4.54 18.39
CA PRO A 1107 -4.61 4.22 18.18
C PRO A 1107 -5.42 5.31 17.44
N ALA A 1108 -4.99 6.57 17.53
CA ALA A 1108 -5.67 7.71 16.90
C ALA A 1108 -5.06 8.08 15.53
N GLU A 1109 -3.74 8.34 15.46
CA GLU A 1109 -3.15 9.00 14.29
C GLU A 1109 -2.47 8.05 13.29
N GLY A 1110 -2.34 6.75 13.62
CA GLY A 1110 -1.79 5.71 12.74
C GLY A 1110 -0.50 5.11 13.29
N TYR A 1111 0.65 5.68 12.97
CA TYR A 1111 1.93 5.37 13.62
C TYR A 1111 2.64 6.68 14.00
N LYS A 1112 3.55 6.60 14.98
CA LYS A 1112 4.41 7.70 15.44
C LYS A 1112 5.85 7.23 15.54
N THR A 1113 6.81 8.06 15.14
CA THR A 1113 8.24 7.76 15.33
C THR A 1113 8.59 7.68 16.81
N LEU A 1114 9.49 6.78 17.22
CA LEU A 1114 9.88 6.66 18.63
C LEU A 1114 10.81 7.79 19.11
N VAL A 1115 11.49 8.47 18.18
CA VAL A 1115 12.47 9.52 18.50
C VAL A 1115 11.80 10.88 18.74
N GLU A 1116 10.83 11.26 17.91
CA GLU A 1116 10.21 12.60 17.94
C GLU A 1116 8.70 12.59 18.15
N GLY A 1117 8.02 11.46 17.88
CA GLY A 1117 6.55 11.37 17.92
C GLY A 1117 5.84 11.82 16.64
N THR A 1118 6.57 12.07 15.55
CA THR A 1118 6.05 12.53 14.25
C THR A 1118 5.07 11.51 13.66
N PRO A 1119 3.87 11.91 13.18
CA PRO A 1119 2.84 11.00 12.71
C PRO A 1119 3.14 10.47 11.29
N VAL A 1120 3.42 9.17 11.21
CA VAL A 1120 3.87 8.47 9.99
C VAL A 1120 2.90 7.36 9.57
N TYR A 1121 2.91 6.99 8.29
CA TYR A 1121 1.99 6.00 7.72
C TYR A 1121 2.74 4.86 7.00
N LEU A 1122 2.21 3.63 7.05
CA LEU A 1122 2.70 2.54 6.21
C LEU A 1122 2.40 2.83 4.73
N HIS A 1123 3.42 2.75 3.88
CA HIS A 1123 3.21 2.89 2.43
C HIS A 1123 2.28 1.77 1.89
N PRO A 1124 1.29 2.07 1.01
CA PRO A 1124 0.34 1.06 0.51
C PRO A 1124 0.95 -0.13 -0.23
N SER A 1125 2.21 -0.03 -0.68
CA SER A 1125 2.93 -1.16 -1.27
C SER A 1125 3.59 -2.11 -0.26
N SER A 1126 3.56 -1.80 1.04
CA SER A 1126 4.14 -2.66 2.08
C SER A 1126 3.34 -3.95 2.30
N SER A 1127 4.03 -5.07 2.57
CA SER A 1127 3.40 -6.32 2.99
C SER A 1127 2.72 -6.21 4.36
N LEU A 1128 3.04 -5.18 5.16
CA LEU A 1128 2.40 -4.87 6.44
C LEU A 1128 1.16 -3.97 6.32
N PHE A 1129 0.85 -3.44 5.13
CA PHE A 1129 -0.34 -2.62 4.93
C PHE A 1129 -1.61 -3.42 5.27
N GLY A 1130 -2.45 -2.84 6.14
CA GLY A 1130 -3.65 -3.50 6.67
C GLY A 1130 -3.42 -4.57 7.76
N LYS A 1131 -2.16 -4.85 8.16
CA LYS A 1131 -1.86 -5.80 9.25
C LYS A 1131 -1.67 -5.09 10.60
N PRO A 1132 -2.05 -5.72 11.73
CA PRO A 1132 -1.79 -5.20 13.06
C PRO A 1132 -0.34 -5.49 13.48
N ALA A 1133 0.59 -4.60 13.12
CA ALA A 1133 1.90 -4.52 13.76
C ALA A 1133 1.90 -3.35 14.75
N GLU A 1134 2.32 -3.55 16.00
CA GLU A 1134 2.40 -2.44 16.96
C GLU A 1134 3.73 -1.69 16.82
N HIS A 1135 4.86 -2.40 16.78
CA HIS A 1135 6.18 -1.83 16.63
C HIS A 1135 6.79 -2.25 15.29
N VAL A 1136 7.31 -1.28 14.53
CA VAL A 1136 7.93 -1.50 13.22
C VAL A 1136 9.25 -0.74 13.11
N ILE A 1137 10.22 -1.33 12.41
CA ILE A 1137 11.35 -0.60 11.82
C ILE A 1137 11.07 -0.32 10.35
N TYR A 1138 11.58 0.80 9.85
CA TYR A 1138 11.50 1.18 8.44
C TYR A 1138 12.89 1.52 7.88
N HIS A 1139 13.08 1.32 6.58
CA HIS A 1139 14.35 1.66 5.94
C HIS A 1139 14.49 3.17 5.74
N SER A 1140 13.48 3.79 5.14
CA SER A 1140 13.45 5.21 4.79
C SER A 1140 12.06 5.80 5.02
N LEU A 1141 12.01 7.07 5.44
CA LEU A 1141 10.79 7.87 5.50
C LEU A 1141 10.79 8.82 4.31
N VAL A 1142 9.68 8.87 3.56
CA VAL A 1142 9.53 9.74 2.39
C VAL A 1142 8.29 10.60 2.56
N GLU A 1143 8.49 11.93 2.60
CA GLU A 1143 7.38 12.88 2.56
C GLU A 1143 6.85 13.01 1.12
N THR A 1144 5.53 12.87 0.96
CA THR A 1144 4.82 13.14 -0.30
C THR A 1144 3.59 14.00 -0.02
N THR A 1145 2.37 13.44 -0.08
CA THR A 1145 1.16 14.05 0.47
C THR A 1145 0.96 13.72 1.96
N LYS A 1146 1.64 12.66 2.41
CA LYS A 1146 1.79 12.22 3.80
C LYS A 1146 3.21 11.64 3.94
N GLU A 1147 3.66 11.49 5.18
CA GLU A 1147 4.90 10.81 5.52
C GLU A 1147 4.70 9.30 5.43
N TYR A 1148 5.37 8.65 4.46
CA TYR A 1148 5.26 7.22 4.23
C TYR A 1148 6.54 6.49 4.60
N MET A 1149 6.42 5.50 5.49
CA MET A 1149 7.46 4.55 5.82
C MET A 1149 7.60 3.51 4.69
N HIS A 1150 8.82 3.38 4.16
CA HIS A 1150 9.19 2.40 3.13
C HIS A 1150 10.02 1.26 3.71
N PHE A 1151 9.76 0.04 3.20
CA PHE A 1151 10.34 -1.24 3.62
C PHE A 1151 10.23 -1.45 5.14
N CYS A 1152 9.03 -1.83 5.58
CA CYS A 1152 8.71 -1.98 6.99
C CYS A 1152 8.83 -3.43 7.47
N SER A 1153 9.33 -3.64 8.69
CA SER A 1153 9.34 -4.96 9.34
C SER A 1153 8.86 -4.88 10.79
N ALA A 1154 8.04 -5.84 11.18
CA ALA A 1154 7.49 -5.93 12.54
C ALA A 1154 8.56 -6.43 13.52
N ILE A 1155 8.78 -5.67 14.60
CA ILE A 1155 9.79 -5.94 15.63
C ILE A 1155 9.14 -6.06 17.02
N GLU A 1156 9.88 -6.65 17.95
CA GLU A 1156 9.55 -6.60 19.37
C GLU A 1156 10.31 -5.45 20.05
N PRO A 1157 9.71 -4.74 21.02
CA PRO A 1157 10.36 -3.61 21.68
C PRO A 1157 11.67 -4.02 22.37
N LYS A 1158 11.72 -5.19 23.03
CA LYS A 1158 12.91 -5.71 23.73
C LYS A 1158 14.18 -5.67 22.86
N TRP A 1159 14.07 -5.97 21.56
CA TRP A 1159 15.20 -5.96 20.63
C TRP A 1159 15.80 -4.57 20.37
N LEU A 1160 15.05 -3.48 20.56
CA LEU A 1160 15.58 -2.11 20.42
C LEU A 1160 16.54 -1.76 21.56
N VAL A 1161 16.23 -2.19 22.78
CA VAL A 1161 17.09 -2.00 23.97
C VAL A 1161 18.35 -2.85 23.87
N GLU A 1162 18.23 -4.10 23.42
CA GLU A 1162 19.37 -4.98 23.16
C GLU A 1162 20.27 -4.49 22.01
N ALA A 1163 19.67 -3.92 20.96
CA ALA A 1163 20.38 -3.41 19.79
C ALA A 1163 21.16 -2.11 20.04
N ALA A 1164 20.61 -1.22 20.86
CA ALA A 1164 21.16 0.11 21.12
C ALA A 1164 20.92 0.54 22.59
N PRO A 1165 21.57 -0.09 23.58
CA PRO A 1165 21.37 0.20 25.01
C PRO A 1165 21.85 1.60 25.42
N THR A 1166 22.67 2.24 24.60
CA THR A 1166 23.10 3.65 24.73
C THR A 1166 22.03 4.64 24.29
N PHE A 1167 21.12 4.24 23.39
CA PHE A 1167 20.09 5.12 22.84
C PHE A 1167 18.71 4.87 23.47
N PHE A 1168 18.37 3.60 23.74
CA PHE A 1168 17.12 3.21 24.37
C PHE A 1168 17.33 2.71 25.79
N LYS A 1169 16.34 2.95 26.65
CA LYS A 1169 16.23 2.37 27.99
C LYS A 1169 14.81 1.84 28.21
N VAL A 1170 14.68 0.80 29.04
CA VAL A 1170 13.38 0.35 29.55
C VAL A 1170 12.83 1.44 30.49
N ALA A 1171 11.55 1.78 30.36
CA ALA A 1171 10.88 2.67 31.31
C ALA A 1171 10.81 2.01 32.71
N PRO A 1172 11.09 2.73 33.80
CA PRO A 1172 11.07 2.15 35.14
C PRO A 1172 9.66 1.70 35.52
N THR A 1173 9.49 0.42 35.89
CA THR A 1173 8.19 -0.16 36.26
C THR A 1173 7.54 0.49 37.49
N ASP A 1174 8.34 1.10 38.37
CA ASP A 1174 7.91 1.89 39.54
C ASP A 1174 7.13 3.18 39.16
N ARG A 1175 7.26 3.70 37.93
CA ARG A 1175 6.73 5.03 37.56
C ARG A 1175 6.14 5.08 36.17
N LEU A 1176 5.06 5.86 36.01
CA LEU A 1176 4.52 6.20 34.69
C LEU A 1176 5.63 6.82 33.81
N SER A 1177 5.82 6.23 32.62
CA SER A 1177 6.76 6.75 31.61
C SER A 1177 6.41 8.19 31.23
N LYS A 1178 7.40 8.96 30.74
CA LYS A 1178 7.16 10.34 30.26
C LYS A 1178 6.01 10.39 29.26
N ARG A 1179 5.90 9.37 28.40
CA ARG A 1179 4.85 9.17 27.39
C ARG A 1179 3.47 8.94 28.02
N LYS A 1180 3.32 7.91 28.88
CA LYS A 1180 2.05 7.62 29.57
C LYS A 1180 1.57 8.78 30.46
N LYS A 1181 2.49 9.62 30.96
CA LYS A 1181 2.17 10.84 31.71
C LYS A 1181 1.70 12.01 30.82
N ALA A 1182 2.08 12.03 29.55
CA ALA A 1182 1.69 13.05 28.57
C ALA A 1182 0.43 12.68 27.77
N GLU A 1183 0.04 11.40 27.75
CA GLU A 1183 -1.21 10.92 27.15
C GLU A 1183 -2.43 11.62 27.75
N ARG A 1184 -3.35 12.05 26.88
CA ARG A 1184 -4.61 12.72 27.27
C ARG A 1184 -5.78 11.96 26.69
N ILE A 1185 -6.61 11.40 27.55
CA ILE A 1185 -7.87 10.77 27.16
C ILE A 1185 -8.94 11.82 26.84
N GLN A 1186 -9.78 11.52 25.85
CA GLN A 1186 -10.97 12.29 25.49
C GLN A 1186 -12.19 11.35 25.52
N PRO A 1187 -13.41 11.86 25.81
CA PRO A 1187 -14.62 11.06 25.68
C PRO A 1187 -14.86 10.67 24.21
N LEU A 1188 -15.65 9.61 23.98
CA LEU A 1188 -16.06 9.22 22.64
C LEU A 1188 -16.83 10.36 21.94
N HIS A 1189 -16.50 10.60 20.67
CA HIS A 1189 -17.10 11.68 19.88
C HIS A 1189 -18.62 11.48 19.75
N ASN A 1190 -19.40 12.46 20.24
CA ASN A 1190 -20.85 12.51 20.09
C ASN A 1190 -21.22 13.59 19.06
N LYS A 1191 -21.81 13.18 17.93
CA LYS A 1191 -22.22 14.08 16.83
C LYS A 1191 -23.22 15.18 17.26
N PHE A 1192 -23.92 15.00 18.39
CA PHE A 1192 -24.96 15.92 18.87
C PHE A 1192 -24.48 16.96 19.90
N ALA A 1193 -23.20 16.94 20.28
CA ALA A 1193 -22.60 17.90 21.21
C ALA A 1193 -21.30 18.47 20.62
N GLY A 1194 -20.92 19.71 20.98
CA GLY A 1194 -19.61 20.24 20.65
C GLY A 1194 -18.49 19.48 21.37
N GLU A 1195 -17.33 19.35 20.71
CA GLU A 1195 -16.19 18.55 21.18
C GLU A 1195 -15.73 18.86 22.62
N ASP A 1196 -15.95 20.11 23.06
CA ASP A 1196 -15.52 20.64 24.35
C ASP A 1196 -16.69 20.99 25.31
N ASP A 1197 -17.95 20.82 24.91
CA ASP A 1197 -19.13 21.28 25.68
C ASP A 1197 -19.34 20.51 27.00
N TRP A 1198 -18.80 19.28 27.07
CA TRP A 1198 -18.73 18.48 28.29
C TRP A 1198 -17.78 19.05 29.35
N ARG A 1199 -16.86 19.96 28.97
CA ARG A 1199 -15.90 20.54 29.89
C ARG A 1199 -16.57 21.60 30.77
N LEU A 1200 -16.38 21.47 32.09
CA LEU A 1200 -16.80 22.47 33.07
C LEU A 1200 -16.29 23.88 32.76
N SER A 1201 -15.15 24.01 32.07
CA SER A 1201 -14.61 25.31 31.60
C SER A 1201 -15.43 25.94 30.47
N ALA A 1202 -16.01 25.15 29.57
CA ALA A 1202 -16.89 25.62 28.50
C ALA A 1202 -18.24 26.07 29.10
N GLN A 1203 -18.82 25.23 29.97
CA GLN A 1203 -20.06 25.55 30.69
C GLN A 1203 -19.93 26.82 31.56
N ARG A 1204 -18.80 27.01 32.24
CA ARG A 1204 -18.50 28.25 33.00
C ARG A 1204 -18.27 29.48 32.12
N ARG A 1205 -17.82 29.33 30.87
CA ARG A 1205 -17.75 30.43 29.90
C ARG A 1205 -19.14 30.83 29.41
N ALA A 1206 -19.98 29.86 29.06
CA ALA A 1206 -21.39 30.11 28.72
C ALA A 1206 -22.11 30.83 29.87
N GLY A 1207 -21.93 30.36 31.12
CA GLY A 1207 -22.47 31.00 32.32
C GLY A 1207 -21.90 32.38 32.69
N ARG A 1208 -20.84 32.87 32.02
CA ARG A 1208 -20.28 34.23 32.23
C ARG A 1208 -20.63 35.22 31.11
N GLY A 1209 -21.33 34.78 30.05
CA GLY A 1209 -21.92 35.69 29.06
C GLY A 1209 -23.20 36.38 29.52
N GLY A 1210 -23.85 35.85 30.58
CA GLY A 1210 -25.10 36.37 31.15
C GLY A 1210 -24.90 37.57 32.08
N GLY A 1211 -24.54 38.73 31.53
CA GLY A 1211 -24.66 40.00 32.24
C GLY A 1211 -26.13 40.46 32.26
N GLY A 1212 -26.91 40.01 33.26
CA GLY A 1212 -28.34 40.35 33.33
C GLY A 1212 -29.04 39.86 34.59
N THR A 1213 -29.08 40.70 35.63
CA THR A 1213 -30.02 40.72 36.76
C THR A 1213 -30.31 39.41 37.53
N TRP A 1214 -29.81 39.35 38.76
CA TRP A 1214 -30.47 38.61 39.83
C TRP A 1214 -31.84 39.24 40.16
N GLY A 1215 -32.81 38.37 40.46
CA GLY A 1215 -34.01 38.63 41.23
C GLY A 1215 -34.23 37.45 42.17
#